data_AF-T0GVK3-F1
#
_entry.id   AF-T0GVK3-F1
#
_cell.length_a   1.000
_cell.length_b   1.000
_cell.length_c   1.000
_cell.angle_alpha   90.00
_cell.angle_beta   90.00
_cell.angle_gamma   90.00
#
_symmetry.space_group_name_H-M   'P 1'
#
loop_
_entity.id
_entity.type
_entity.pdbx_description
1 polymer ?
#
loop_
_entity_poly.entity_id
_entity_poly.type
_entity_poly.pdbx_seq_one_letter_code
_entity_poly.pdbx_strand_id
1 'polypeptide(L)'
;MKNEKGQFKSSKELLNRKIFPILFLFIILLNLGGCIGGNGSTSFKGIIFGPMNLLQSSSTNDPVSVNYSLSPYILTKDAPIAPIQPSVSGSIEQCSSNPTLPTGLAINGTCTITGTPTINQPATNYTITASNLSQSKSTTIIITVNANPPAALNFAAPAFTFTAGAMPGFAPIVPNYTGTITNCTSDIPLPTGLSLGTTNCSLSGSPTITQGPTNYTITASNSFGSTSTLITITVNIAPPSALNYAGSPFVFTQDATIAAITPSVTGTVTACSSDIPLPTGLTLGATTCAISGTPNAIQPATNYTITASNSSGSIHFPITITVNMAPPSALSYAGTPFTFTQGATITTATPSVTGTVTACSSDIPLPAGLGINGTTCAISGTPTTTQAATNYTITASNAYGNTSTTISIRVNLAPPSGLSYAGTPFTFTQGATITTATPSVTGTVTACSSDIPLPAGLGINGTTCAISGTPTTTQAATNYTITASNAYGNTSTTISIAVNLAPPSGLAYTPTALVLYKGVAGTVTPTVTGTVTGCSPNIALPAGLTLNVTTCAISGTPTVFQASANYTITASNSSGSTNTTISIMIFGTPPLKTMQTNCWDTAGTIDTTCATASSTGQDGKLQKGTTPSFTNQTINISVGVDHYTTLDNNTGLVWKTCHEGRTGSTCAGGANVYHDLASATTACTNLNAGTGYANRTNWRLPTISEMETLVDFNVATAPRTFVTSFPGTTGSYYYWSSNLYLPDTTKSLVLYFSSGSTTWTDKTVAGSLARCVSP
;
A
#
# COMPACT_ATOMS: atom_id res chain seq x y z
N MET A 1 -32.51 28.72 -2.39
CA MET A 1 -32.95 28.98 -3.79
C MET A 1 -33.82 27.81 -4.22
N LYS A 2 -35.02 28.10 -4.77
CA LYS A 2 -36.00 27.27 -5.54
C LYS A 2 -36.08 25.76 -5.19
N ASN A 3 -37.13 25.23 -4.54
CA ASN A 3 -38.56 25.07 -4.89
C ASN A 3 -38.88 24.44 -6.25
N GLU A 4 -39.63 23.32 -6.23
CA GLU A 4 -40.91 23.05 -6.90
C GLU A 4 -41.33 21.59 -6.61
N LYS A 5 -42.59 21.15 -6.52
CA LYS A 5 -43.90 21.67 -6.07
C LYS A 5 -44.85 20.47 -6.27
N GLY A 6 -45.80 20.25 -5.37
CA GLY A 6 -46.84 19.23 -5.54
C GLY A 6 -47.97 19.41 -4.54
N GLN A 7 -48.87 20.36 -4.84
CA GLN A 7 -50.12 20.67 -4.15
C GLN A 7 -51.19 19.57 -4.41
N PHE A 8 -52.42 19.49 -3.87
CA PHE A 8 -53.37 20.25 -3.02
C PHE A 8 -54.54 19.26 -2.75
N LYS A 9 -55.22 19.28 -1.60
CA LYS A 9 -56.67 19.62 -1.44
C LYS A 9 -57.30 19.06 -0.15
N SER A 10 -58.02 19.98 0.48
CA SER A 10 -58.87 19.91 1.66
C SER A 10 -60.26 19.36 1.36
N SER A 11 -60.95 18.81 2.37
CA SER A 11 -62.41 18.98 2.64
C SER A 11 -62.79 18.15 3.88
N LYS A 12 -63.04 18.76 5.04
CA LYS A 12 -64.35 19.28 5.54
C LYS A 12 -65.29 18.20 6.13
N GLU A 13 -65.34 18.24 7.46
CA GLU A 13 -66.53 18.49 8.31
C GLU A 13 -67.85 17.70 8.22
N LEU A 14 -68.42 17.55 9.43
CA LEU A 14 -69.84 17.61 9.83
C LEU A 14 -70.70 16.33 9.82
N LEU A 15 -71.04 15.84 11.03
CA LEU A 15 -72.39 15.80 11.67
C LEU A 15 -72.29 14.82 12.87
N ASN A 16 -72.40 15.18 14.15
CA ASN A 16 -73.46 15.87 14.91
C ASN A 16 -74.82 15.13 14.95
N ARG A 17 -75.12 14.45 16.08
CA ARG A 17 -76.44 14.35 16.75
C ARG A 17 -76.29 13.49 18.02
N LYS A 18 -76.33 14.03 19.24
CA LYS A 18 -77.45 14.60 20.04
C LYS A 18 -78.42 13.55 20.64
N ILE A 19 -78.42 13.57 21.99
CA ILE A 19 -79.59 13.59 22.91
C ILE A 19 -80.22 12.23 23.31
N PHE A 20 -79.99 11.85 24.59
CA PHE A 20 -80.92 11.50 25.69
C PHE A 20 -82.44 11.28 25.32
N PRO A 21 -83.31 10.63 26.15
CA PRO A 21 -83.13 9.70 27.27
C PRO A 21 -84.30 8.67 27.51
N ILE A 22 -84.34 8.09 28.72
CA ILE A 22 -85.53 7.75 29.55
C ILE A 22 -86.14 6.33 29.49
N LEU A 23 -86.29 5.78 30.71
CA LEU A 23 -87.26 4.81 31.26
C LEU A 23 -87.40 3.42 30.62
N PHE A 24 -87.34 2.38 31.46
CA PHE A 24 -88.61 1.79 31.91
C PHE A 24 -88.52 1.26 33.35
N LEU A 25 -89.44 1.78 34.14
CA LEU A 25 -89.72 1.47 35.53
C LEU A 25 -90.55 0.19 35.59
N PHE A 26 -90.30 -0.58 36.64
CA PHE A 26 -91.12 -1.69 37.11
C PHE A 26 -92.53 -1.22 37.51
N ILE A 27 -93.47 -2.18 37.53
CA ILE A 27 -94.79 -2.18 38.18
C ILE A 27 -95.97 -1.71 37.31
N ILE A 28 -96.75 -2.72 36.86
CA ILE A 28 -98.17 -2.59 36.53
C ILE A 28 -98.98 -2.58 37.84
N LEU A 29 -99.89 -1.62 37.86
CA LEU A 29 -100.88 -1.25 38.85
C LEU A 29 -102.14 -2.14 38.83
N LEU A 30 -102.78 -2.16 40.00
CA LEU A 30 -104.24 -2.10 40.29
C LEU A 30 -105.15 -3.25 39.82
N ASN A 31 -105.80 -3.95 40.76
CA ASN A 31 -107.06 -3.55 41.44
C ASN A 31 -108.22 -3.31 40.46
N LEU A 32 -109.29 -4.10 40.58
CA LEU A 32 -110.47 -3.74 41.38
C LEU A 32 -111.60 -4.73 41.10
N GLY A 33 -112.36 -5.01 42.15
CA GLY A 33 -113.78 -4.69 42.06
C GLY A 33 -114.75 -5.85 42.05
N GLY A 34 -115.17 -6.21 43.27
CA GLY A 34 -116.59 -6.41 43.60
C GLY A 34 -117.21 -7.75 43.18
N CYS A 35 -118.32 -8.19 43.76
CA CYS A 35 -119.15 -7.61 44.81
C CYS A 35 -120.22 -8.66 45.15
N ILE A 36 -120.67 -8.63 46.41
CA ILE A 36 -122.08 -8.76 46.82
C ILE A 36 -122.77 -10.13 46.65
N GLY A 37 -123.03 -10.75 47.80
CA GLY A 37 -124.40 -10.87 48.32
C GLY A 37 -125.19 -12.12 47.95
N GLY A 38 -125.84 -12.73 48.96
CA GLY A 38 -126.88 -13.71 48.70
C GLY A 38 -127.25 -14.59 49.89
N ASN A 39 -128.07 -14.03 50.78
CA ASN A 39 -128.89 -14.77 51.74
C ASN A 39 -129.64 -15.95 51.10
N GLY A 40 -129.92 -16.99 51.87
CA GLY A 40 -130.93 -17.97 51.44
C GLY A 40 -130.99 -19.27 52.21
N SER A 41 -131.29 -19.18 53.51
CA SER A 41 -131.84 -20.28 54.29
C SER A 41 -133.11 -20.86 53.65
N THR A 42 -133.38 -22.14 53.80
CA THR A 42 -134.54 -22.69 54.56
C THR A 42 -134.77 -24.17 54.23
N SER A 43 -135.42 -24.85 55.19
CA SER A 43 -136.19 -26.09 55.07
C SER A 43 -135.54 -27.32 55.73
N PHE A 44 -136.14 -28.03 56.68
CA PHE A 44 -137.46 -28.01 57.36
C PHE A 44 -137.26 -28.97 58.59
N LYS A 45 -137.58 -28.69 59.86
CA LYS A 45 -138.84 -28.35 60.60
C LYS A 45 -139.71 -29.58 60.97
N GLY A 46 -140.01 -29.69 62.27
CA GLY A 46 -141.09 -30.49 62.90
C GLY A 46 -140.67 -31.03 64.27
N ILE A 47 -140.74 -30.31 65.41
CA ILE A 47 -141.89 -29.82 66.21
C ILE A 47 -142.80 -30.96 66.70
N ILE A 48 -143.11 -31.01 68.01
CA ILE A 48 -144.48 -30.94 68.58
C ILE A 48 -144.62 -31.46 70.06
N PHE A 49 -145.27 -30.61 70.89
CA PHE A 49 -146.03 -30.73 72.17
C PHE A 49 -145.41 -31.26 73.50
N GLY A 50 -145.60 -30.47 74.59
CA GLY A 50 -145.67 -30.93 75.99
C GLY A 50 -147.07 -31.48 76.33
N PRO A 51 -147.63 -31.41 77.57
CA PRO A 51 -147.08 -31.14 78.91
C PRO A 51 -147.44 -32.27 79.93
N MET A 52 -147.37 -31.95 81.23
CA MET A 52 -148.10 -32.55 82.37
C MET A 52 -147.65 -33.92 82.95
N ASN A 53 -147.04 -33.80 84.13
CA ASN A 53 -147.53 -34.31 85.43
C ASN A 53 -147.98 -35.78 85.58
N LEU A 54 -147.38 -36.39 86.61
CA LEU A 54 -147.98 -37.31 87.59
C LEU A 54 -148.58 -38.61 87.03
N LEU A 55 -147.85 -39.72 87.23
CA LEU A 55 -148.19 -40.77 88.20
C LEU A 55 -147.14 -41.89 88.17
N GLN A 56 -146.57 -42.15 89.35
CA GLN A 56 -146.20 -43.44 89.94
C GLN A 56 -145.55 -44.57 89.09
N SER A 57 -144.35 -44.97 89.56
CA SER A 57 -143.77 -46.34 89.71
C SER A 57 -144.02 -47.36 88.59
N SER A 58 -143.02 -47.98 87.95
CA SER A 58 -141.87 -48.75 88.47
C SER A 58 -141.02 -49.19 87.25
N SER A 59 -139.68 -49.25 87.29
CA SER A 59 -138.90 -50.44 87.63
C SER A 59 -137.41 -50.25 87.27
N THR A 60 -136.55 -51.04 87.91
CA THR A 60 -135.07 -51.01 87.96
C THR A 60 -134.39 -51.86 86.86
N ASN A 61 -133.20 -51.40 86.39
CA ASN A 61 -132.11 -52.07 85.61
C ASN A 61 -132.12 -52.06 84.05
N ASP A 62 -131.31 -51.18 83.42
CA ASP A 62 -130.81 -51.29 82.02
C ASP A 62 -129.26 -51.16 81.94
N PRO A 63 -128.55 -51.96 81.10
CA PRO A 63 -127.07 -52.04 81.10
C PRO A 63 -126.32 -51.03 80.19
N VAL A 64 -125.13 -50.55 80.65
CA VAL A 64 -124.24 -49.57 79.95
C VAL A 64 -123.32 -50.25 78.91
N SER A 65 -123.07 -49.63 77.74
CA SER A 65 -122.04 -50.06 76.76
C SER A 65 -121.28 -48.89 76.08
N VAL A 66 -119.99 -49.10 75.72
CA VAL A 66 -119.12 -48.18 74.94
C VAL A 66 -118.24 -48.96 73.95
N ASN A 67 -118.15 -48.51 72.69
CA ASN A 67 -117.31 -49.15 71.66
C ASN A 67 -116.71 -48.14 70.66
N TYR A 68 -115.46 -48.34 70.25
CA TYR A 68 -114.79 -47.57 69.19
C TYR A 68 -114.49 -48.51 68.01
N SER A 69 -115.31 -48.42 66.97
CA SER A 69 -115.26 -49.36 65.84
C SER A 69 -114.04 -49.21 64.93
N LEU A 70 -113.32 -48.09 65.02
CA LEU A 70 -112.18 -47.76 64.14
C LEU A 70 -110.81 -47.95 64.80
N SER A 71 -110.76 -48.58 65.98
CA SER A 71 -109.49 -48.98 66.57
C SER A 71 -108.88 -50.17 65.80
N PRO A 72 -107.58 -50.18 65.45
CA PRO A 72 -106.50 -49.26 65.88
C PRO A 72 -106.39 -47.94 65.09
N TYR A 73 -105.94 -46.85 65.73
CA TYR A 73 -105.71 -45.52 65.14
C TYR A 73 -104.21 -45.22 64.91
N ILE A 74 -103.86 -44.67 63.74
CA ILE A 74 -102.49 -44.22 63.39
C ILE A 74 -102.52 -42.73 63.11
N LEU A 75 -101.69 -41.97 63.82
CA LEU A 75 -101.63 -40.52 63.79
C LEU A 75 -100.22 -40.06 63.38
N THR A 76 -100.08 -38.80 62.96
CA THR A 76 -98.79 -38.21 62.59
C THR A 76 -98.37 -37.21 63.63
N LYS A 77 -97.12 -37.29 64.07
CA LYS A 77 -96.52 -36.39 65.05
C LYS A 77 -96.62 -34.94 64.56
N ASP A 78 -97.06 -34.06 65.45
CA ASP A 78 -97.21 -32.62 65.23
C ASP A 78 -98.30 -32.24 64.20
N ALA A 79 -99.19 -33.19 63.85
CA ALA A 79 -100.37 -32.95 63.01
C ALA A 79 -101.70 -33.15 63.79
N PRO A 80 -102.63 -32.18 63.78
CA PRO A 80 -103.90 -32.27 64.52
C PRO A 80 -104.79 -33.42 64.02
N ILE A 81 -105.46 -34.12 64.94
CA ILE A 81 -106.31 -35.27 64.62
C ILE A 81 -107.77 -34.87 64.44
N ALA A 82 -108.48 -35.62 63.58
CA ALA A 82 -109.93 -35.59 63.56
C ALA A 82 -110.49 -36.25 64.85
N PRO A 83 -111.56 -35.74 65.47
CA PRO A 83 -112.15 -36.30 66.69
C PRO A 83 -112.53 -37.78 66.56
N ILE A 84 -112.07 -38.62 67.49
CA ILE A 84 -112.37 -40.05 67.57
C ILE A 84 -113.58 -40.24 68.49
N GLN A 85 -114.74 -40.59 67.93
CA GLN A 85 -116.01 -40.75 68.66
C GLN A 85 -116.42 -42.22 68.85
N PRO A 86 -116.93 -42.63 70.04
CA PRO A 86 -117.43 -43.98 70.28
C PRO A 86 -118.95 -44.10 70.06
N SER A 87 -119.44 -45.34 69.88
CA SER A 87 -120.86 -45.69 70.01
C SER A 87 -121.18 -46.09 71.44
N VAL A 88 -122.23 -45.51 72.04
CA VAL A 88 -122.58 -45.71 73.47
C VAL A 88 -124.08 -46.01 73.67
N SER A 89 -124.42 -46.84 74.68
CA SER A 89 -125.81 -47.09 75.13
C SER A 89 -125.93 -47.03 76.65
N GLY A 90 -127.09 -46.58 77.16
CA GLY A 90 -127.28 -46.23 78.57
C GLY A 90 -126.77 -44.81 78.91
N SER A 91 -127.21 -44.23 80.02
CA SER A 91 -126.74 -42.92 80.47
C SER A 91 -125.31 -43.03 81.03
N ILE A 92 -124.30 -42.54 80.29
CA ILE A 92 -122.90 -42.48 80.74
C ILE A 92 -122.66 -41.16 81.47
N GLU A 93 -122.14 -41.25 82.69
CA GLU A 93 -121.82 -40.08 83.50
C GLU A 93 -120.31 -39.77 83.53
N GLN A 94 -119.45 -40.78 83.36
CA GLN A 94 -117.99 -40.58 83.34
C GLN A 94 -117.27 -41.49 82.33
N CYS A 95 -116.19 -40.94 81.76
CA CYS A 95 -115.30 -41.58 80.80
C CYS A 95 -113.84 -41.36 81.19
N SER A 96 -113.04 -42.42 81.17
CA SER A 96 -111.60 -42.36 81.42
C SER A 96 -110.82 -43.29 80.50
N SER A 97 -109.57 -42.93 80.20
CA SER A 97 -108.63 -43.77 79.47
C SER A 97 -107.49 -44.21 80.39
N ASN A 98 -107.11 -45.48 80.35
CA ASN A 98 -105.92 -45.97 81.03
C ASN A 98 -105.06 -46.82 80.06
N PRO A 99 -103.76 -46.51 79.86
CA PRO A 99 -103.03 -45.34 80.40
C PRO A 99 -103.58 -43.98 79.87
N THR A 100 -103.04 -42.85 80.35
CA THR A 100 -103.41 -41.53 79.80
C THR A 100 -103.04 -41.45 78.33
N LEU A 101 -103.92 -40.86 77.51
CA LEU A 101 -103.71 -40.72 76.07
C LEU A 101 -102.39 -39.99 75.72
N PRO A 102 -101.85 -40.21 74.51
CA PRO A 102 -100.62 -39.57 74.03
C PRO A 102 -100.59 -38.07 74.30
N THR A 103 -99.43 -37.52 74.66
CA THR A 103 -99.32 -36.09 75.00
C THR A 103 -99.84 -35.21 73.86
N GLY A 104 -100.85 -34.42 74.16
CA GLY A 104 -101.58 -33.59 73.19
C GLY A 104 -102.90 -34.17 72.71
N LEU A 105 -103.30 -35.38 73.15
CA LEU A 105 -104.65 -35.95 73.01
C LEU A 105 -105.39 -35.98 74.36
N ALA A 106 -106.71 -35.77 74.34
CA ALA A 106 -107.57 -35.76 75.54
C ALA A 106 -108.91 -36.45 75.28
N ILE A 107 -109.48 -37.09 76.31
CA ILE A 107 -110.82 -37.71 76.29
C ILE A 107 -111.83 -36.89 77.09
N ASN A 108 -113.04 -36.69 76.56
CA ASN A 108 -114.11 -35.91 77.22
C ASN A 108 -115.18 -36.81 77.88
N GLY A 109 -116.17 -36.19 78.56
CA GLY A 109 -117.22 -36.89 79.33
C GLY A 109 -118.17 -37.79 78.53
N THR A 110 -118.20 -37.69 77.19
CA THR A 110 -118.94 -38.61 76.30
C THR A 110 -118.02 -39.65 75.65
N CYS A 111 -116.79 -39.80 76.18
CA CYS A 111 -115.75 -40.69 75.68
C CYS A 111 -115.23 -40.29 74.27
N THR A 112 -115.25 -39.02 73.83
CA THR A 112 -114.61 -38.62 72.56
C THR A 112 -113.15 -38.22 72.77
N ILE A 113 -112.23 -38.65 71.88
CA ILE A 113 -110.79 -38.31 71.91
C ILE A 113 -110.44 -37.25 70.84
N THR A 114 -109.76 -36.16 71.23
CA THR A 114 -109.33 -35.09 70.31
C THR A 114 -107.92 -34.58 70.64
N GLY A 115 -107.28 -33.84 69.71
CA GLY A 115 -106.03 -33.10 69.97
C GLY A 115 -104.96 -33.23 68.87
N THR A 116 -103.70 -32.96 69.21
CA THR A 116 -102.53 -33.11 68.31
C THR A 116 -101.44 -33.89 69.04
N PRO A 117 -101.10 -35.12 68.64
CA PRO A 117 -100.05 -35.86 69.31
C PRO A 117 -98.68 -35.22 69.00
N THR A 118 -97.93 -34.91 70.06
CA THR A 118 -96.65 -34.18 69.95
C THR A 118 -95.43 -35.09 70.11
N ILE A 119 -95.65 -36.37 70.40
CA ILE A 119 -94.59 -37.35 70.65
C ILE A 119 -94.82 -38.54 69.75
N ASN A 120 -93.78 -38.92 68.98
CA ASN A 120 -93.78 -40.16 68.22
C ASN A 120 -93.83 -41.32 69.22
N GLN A 121 -94.79 -42.22 69.04
CA GLN A 121 -94.96 -43.36 69.91
C GLN A 121 -95.43 -44.59 69.13
N PRO A 122 -95.00 -45.79 69.56
CA PRO A 122 -95.47 -47.04 68.99
C PRO A 122 -96.95 -47.30 69.31
N ALA A 123 -97.54 -48.27 68.62
CA ALA A 123 -98.92 -48.71 68.84
C ALA A 123 -99.12 -49.11 70.31
N THR A 124 -99.96 -48.36 71.02
CA THR A 124 -100.20 -48.53 72.45
C THR A 124 -101.68 -48.75 72.72
N ASN A 125 -102.02 -49.74 73.54
CA ASN A 125 -103.39 -50.06 73.91
C ASN A 125 -103.87 -49.14 75.05
N TYR A 126 -105.06 -48.56 74.90
CA TYR A 126 -105.74 -47.70 75.84
C TYR A 126 -107.10 -48.28 76.18
N THR A 127 -107.32 -48.65 77.43
CA THR A 127 -108.63 -49.11 77.90
C THR A 127 -109.47 -47.90 78.28
N ILE A 128 -110.56 -47.69 77.52
CA ILE A 128 -111.54 -46.66 77.78
C ILE A 128 -112.68 -47.25 78.61
N THR A 129 -112.90 -46.68 79.78
CA THR A 129 -113.96 -47.09 80.71
C THR A 129 -115.06 -46.03 80.72
N ALA A 130 -116.29 -46.45 80.44
CA ALA A 130 -117.49 -45.66 80.57
C ALA A 130 -118.37 -46.19 81.71
N SER A 131 -118.83 -45.31 82.60
CA SER A 131 -119.58 -45.70 83.80
C SER A 131 -120.76 -44.79 84.10
N ASN A 132 -121.74 -45.36 84.81
CA ASN A 132 -122.84 -44.66 85.48
C ASN A 132 -122.92 -45.07 86.96
N LEU A 133 -123.91 -44.54 87.70
CA LEU A 133 -124.06 -44.77 89.14
C LEU A 133 -124.24 -46.25 89.57
N SER A 134 -124.50 -47.17 88.63
CA SER A 134 -124.81 -48.57 88.96
C SER A 134 -124.00 -49.61 88.17
N GLN A 135 -123.40 -49.26 87.03
CA GLN A 135 -122.61 -50.17 86.19
C GLN A 135 -121.44 -49.44 85.51
N SER A 136 -120.37 -50.19 85.21
CA SER A 136 -119.21 -49.72 84.44
C SER A 136 -118.81 -50.76 83.39
N LYS A 137 -118.54 -50.30 82.17
CA LYS A 137 -118.04 -51.12 81.05
C LYS A 137 -116.85 -50.46 80.38
N SER A 138 -115.90 -51.30 80.00
CA SER A 138 -114.66 -50.87 79.34
C SER A 138 -114.50 -51.52 77.97
N THR A 139 -113.88 -50.77 77.06
CA THR A 139 -113.41 -51.24 75.74
C THR A 139 -111.96 -50.80 75.54
N THR A 140 -111.18 -51.51 74.75
CA THR A 140 -109.77 -51.19 74.50
C THR A 140 -109.57 -50.70 73.07
N ILE A 141 -108.87 -49.57 72.91
CA ILE A 141 -108.45 -49.02 71.62
C ILE A 141 -106.92 -49.03 71.51
N ILE A 142 -106.36 -48.86 70.31
CA ILE A 142 -104.91 -48.76 70.09
C ILE A 142 -104.59 -47.45 69.36
N ILE A 143 -103.55 -46.71 69.79
CA ILE A 143 -103.08 -45.47 69.12
C ILE A 143 -101.57 -45.52 68.85
N THR A 144 -101.16 -45.17 67.62
CA THR A 144 -99.75 -45.00 67.15
C THR A 144 -99.51 -43.57 66.64
N VAL A 145 -98.31 -43.00 66.78
CA VAL A 145 -97.95 -41.66 66.26
C VAL A 145 -96.60 -41.67 65.50
N ASN A 146 -96.53 -41.36 64.20
CA ASN A 146 -95.30 -41.45 63.35
C ASN A 146 -94.62 -40.10 63.00
N ALA A 147 -93.33 -40.08 62.61
CA ALA A 147 -92.58 -38.85 62.25
C ALA A 147 -92.79 -38.34 60.80
N ASN A 148 -92.47 -37.06 60.53
CA ASN A 148 -92.72 -36.39 59.24
C ASN A 148 -91.59 -36.63 58.20
N PRO A 149 -91.88 -37.22 57.00
CA PRO A 149 -90.89 -37.48 55.95
C PRO A 149 -90.32 -36.20 55.29
N PRO A 150 -89.08 -36.23 54.74
CA PRO A 150 -88.52 -35.12 53.97
C PRO A 150 -89.36 -34.79 52.74
N ALA A 151 -89.59 -33.50 52.50
CA ALA A 151 -90.28 -33.00 51.32
C ALA A 151 -89.65 -31.69 50.80
N ALA A 152 -89.98 -31.33 49.56
CA ALA A 152 -89.60 -30.07 48.93
C ALA A 152 -88.08 -29.75 48.92
N LEU A 153 -87.23 -30.77 48.74
CA LEU A 153 -85.79 -30.57 48.58
C LEU A 153 -85.49 -29.80 47.29
N ASN A 154 -84.85 -28.62 47.40
CA ASN A 154 -84.48 -27.83 46.23
C ASN A 154 -83.24 -26.97 46.49
N PHE A 155 -82.32 -26.91 45.51
CA PHE A 155 -81.21 -25.98 45.51
C PHE A 155 -81.62 -24.64 44.85
N ALA A 156 -81.04 -23.53 45.31
CA ALA A 156 -81.36 -22.21 44.73
C ALA A 156 -81.03 -22.09 43.23
N ALA A 157 -80.04 -22.85 42.77
CA ALA A 157 -79.68 -22.94 41.35
C ALA A 157 -79.79 -24.41 40.87
N PRO A 158 -80.34 -24.64 39.67
CA PRO A 158 -80.44 -25.99 39.10
C PRO A 158 -79.12 -26.47 38.47
N ALA A 159 -78.15 -25.58 38.27
CA ALA A 159 -76.85 -25.90 37.69
C ALA A 159 -75.72 -25.14 38.40
N PHE A 160 -74.60 -25.83 38.59
CA PHE A 160 -73.39 -25.32 39.23
C PHE A 160 -72.21 -25.49 38.28
N THR A 161 -71.45 -24.42 38.08
CA THR A 161 -70.20 -24.44 37.33
C THR A 161 -69.05 -24.17 38.29
N PHE A 162 -68.13 -25.11 38.39
CA PHE A 162 -66.92 -25.01 39.19
C PHE A 162 -65.69 -24.95 38.30
N THR A 163 -64.57 -24.49 38.87
CA THR A 163 -63.27 -24.50 38.20
C THR A 163 -62.39 -25.55 38.87
N ALA A 164 -61.81 -26.45 38.08
CA ALA A 164 -60.92 -27.49 38.57
C ALA A 164 -59.71 -26.89 39.28
N GLY A 165 -59.44 -27.32 40.52
CA GLY A 165 -58.26 -26.92 41.29
C GLY A 165 -58.33 -25.53 41.95
N ALA A 166 -59.49 -24.88 41.97
CA ALA A 166 -59.66 -23.59 42.65
C ALA A 166 -59.50 -23.72 44.18
N MET A 167 -58.69 -22.86 44.81
CA MET A 167 -58.53 -22.81 46.27
C MET A 167 -58.64 -21.38 46.80
N PRO A 168 -59.33 -21.14 47.95
CA PRO A 168 -60.09 -22.12 48.73
C PRO A 168 -61.37 -22.59 48.01
N GLY A 169 -61.94 -23.72 48.45
CA GLY A 169 -63.21 -24.22 47.92
C GLY A 169 -64.35 -23.20 48.05
N PHE A 170 -65.43 -23.38 47.30
CA PHE A 170 -66.59 -22.50 47.37
C PHE A 170 -67.31 -22.64 48.72
N ALA A 171 -68.02 -21.60 49.15
CA ALA A 171 -68.81 -21.64 50.37
C ALA A 171 -69.90 -22.74 50.25
N PRO A 172 -70.14 -23.56 51.29
CA PRO A 172 -71.10 -24.67 51.19
C PRO A 172 -72.47 -24.23 50.68
N ILE A 173 -72.96 -24.89 49.62
CA ILE A 173 -74.25 -24.59 49.00
C ILE A 173 -75.31 -25.47 49.68
N VAL A 174 -76.23 -24.84 50.41
CA VAL A 174 -77.25 -25.52 51.21
C VAL A 174 -78.61 -25.51 50.48
N PRO A 175 -79.31 -26.65 50.34
CA PRO A 175 -80.65 -26.71 49.77
C PRO A 175 -81.73 -26.32 50.79
N ASN A 176 -82.89 -25.91 50.29
CA ASN A 176 -84.12 -25.74 51.07
C ASN A 176 -84.88 -27.08 51.14
N TYR A 177 -85.45 -27.44 52.30
CA TYR A 177 -86.29 -28.63 52.49
C TYR A 177 -87.22 -28.48 53.70
N THR A 178 -88.27 -29.31 53.76
CA THR A 178 -89.14 -29.50 54.94
C THR A 178 -89.07 -30.95 55.42
N GLY A 179 -89.51 -31.21 56.66
CA GLY A 179 -89.37 -32.52 57.29
C GLY A 179 -87.96 -32.75 57.85
N THR A 180 -87.69 -33.98 58.30
CA THR A 180 -86.41 -34.33 58.97
C THR A 180 -85.55 -35.22 58.08
N ILE A 181 -84.33 -34.77 57.77
CA ILE A 181 -83.35 -35.53 56.96
C ILE A 181 -82.40 -36.29 57.88
N THR A 182 -82.26 -37.59 57.65
CA THR A 182 -81.25 -38.42 58.34
C THR A 182 -80.18 -38.95 57.39
N ASN A 183 -80.42 -38.89 56.07
CA ASN A 183 -79.46 -39.32 55.07
C ASN A 183 -79.64 -38.55 53.74
N CYS A 184 -78.53 -38.21 53.10
CA CYS A 184 -78.45 -37.58 51.80
C CYS A 184 -77.51 -38.38 50.90
N THR A 185 -77.97 -38.69 49.69
CA THR A 185 -77.20 -39.46 48.70
C THR A 185 -77.30 -38.80 47.32
N SER A 186 -76.28 -39.00 46.49
CA SER A 186 -76.35 -38.75 45.06
C SER A 186 -76.47 -40.09 44.32
N ASP A 187 -77.18 -40.10 43.19
CA ASP A 187 -77.35 -41.25 42.30
C ASP A 187 -76.02 -41.74 41.68
N ILE A 188 -75.12 -40.82 41.38
CA ILE A 188 -73.75 -41.10 40.94
C ILE A 188 -72.73 -40.38 41.84
N PRO A 189 -71.48 -40.87 41.95
CA PRO A 189 -70.44 -40.19 42.73
C PRO A 189 -70.21 -38.76 42.25
N LEU A 190 -70.20 -37.81 43.18
CA LEU A 190 -69.87 -36.42 42.88
C LEU A 190 -68.45 -36.29 42.28
N PRO A 191 -68.17 -35.22 41.50
CA PRO A 191 -66.85 -34.95 40.94
C PRO A 191 -65.77 -35.01 42.03
N THR A 192 -64.60 -35.58 41.72
CA THR A 192 -63.52 -35.77 42.70
C THR A 192 -63.12 -34.45 43.36
N GLY A 193 -63.28 -34.38 44.68
CA GLY A 193 -63.02 -33.18 45.48
C GLY A 193 -64.28 -32.39 45.88
N LEU A 194 -65.46 -32.75 45.36
CA LEU A 194 -66.77 -32.33 45.91
C LEU A 194 -67.29 -33.34 46.93
N SER A 195 -68.03 -32.84 47.92
CA SER A 195 -68.66 -33.63 48.98
C SER A 195 -70.09 -33.17 49.27
N LEU A 196 -70.97 -34.13 49.57
CA LEU A 196 -72.35 -33.91 49.97
C LEU A 196 -72.52 -34.11 51.48
N GLY A 197 -73.11 -33.15 52.18
CA GLY A 197 -73.44 -33.27 53.60
C GLY A 197 -74.55 -34.30 53.83
N THR A 198 -74.36 -35.21 54.78
CA THR A 198 -75.24 -36.37 54.98
C THR A 198 -76.55 -36.07 55.69
N THR A 199 -76.64 -34.97 56.45
CA THR A 199 -77.82 -34.60 57.25
C THR A 199 -78.51 -33.32 56.79
N ASN A 200 -77.93 -32.60 55.83
CA ASN A 200 -78.43 -31.32 55.31
C ASN A 200 -78.33 -31.20 53.78
N CYS A 201 -77.79 -32.22 53.11
CA CYS A 201 -77.57 -32.25 51.66
C CYS A 201 -76.73 -31.07 51.12
N SER A 202 -75.86 -30.44 51.92
CA SER A 202 -75.07 -29.30 51.45
C SER A 202 -73.90 -29.74 50.57
N LEU A 203 -73.70 -29.10 49.41
CA LEU A 203 -72.55 -29.33 48.54
C LEU A 203 -71.36 -28.46 48.95
N SER A 204 -70.17 -29.05 49.04
CA SER A 204 -68.93 -28.35 49.42
C SER A 204 -67.70 -29.00 48.75
N GLY A 205 -66.54 -28.37 48.87
CA GLY A 205 -65.27 -28.91 48.39
C GLY A 205 -64.66 -28.11 47.23
N SER A 206 -63.67 -28.69 46.55
CA SER A 206 -63.05 -28.14 45.35
C SER A 206 -62.81 -29.27 44.35
N PRO A 207 -63.50 -29.25 43.19
CA PRO A 207 -63.34 -30.31 42.20
C PRO A 207 -61.95 -30.23 41.58
N THR A 208 -61.35 -31.38 41.29
CA THR A 208 -59.95 -31.48 40.82
C THR A 208 -59.82 -31.84 39.36
N ILE A 209 -60.88 -32.43 38.78
CA ILE A 209 -60.88 -32.93 37.41
C ILE A 209 -61.99 -32.22 36.63
N THR A 210 -61.68 -31.84 35.39
CA THR A 210 -62.65 -31.23 34.50
C THR A 210 -63.71 -32.24 34.07
N GLN A 211 -64.95 -31.77 33.98
CA GLN A 211 -66.03 -32.55 33.39
C GLN A 211 -67.05 -31.65 32.71
N GLY A 212 -67.66 -32.16 31.65
CA GLY A 212 -68.82 -31.53 31.03
C GLY A 212 -70.05 -31.54 31.95
N PRO A 213 -71.10 -30.80 31.59
CA PRO A 213 -72.34 -30.73 32.36
C PRO A 213 -72.91 -32.13 32.60
N THR A 214 -73.01 -32.53 33.86
CA THR A 214 -73.50 -33.86 34.26
C THR A 214 -74.59 -33.68 35.31
N ASN A 215 -75.70 -34.41 35.16
CA ASN A 215 -76.82 -34.32 36.10
C ASN A 215 -76.63 -35.29 37.26
N TYR A 216 -76.95 -34.82 38.46
CA TYR A 216 -76.90 -35.55 39.72
C TYR A 216 -78.26 -35.44 40.40
N THR A 217 -78.81 -36.57 40.80
CA THR A 217 -80.06 -36.66 41.57
C THR A 217 -79.71 -36.74 43.05
N ILE A 218 -79.95 -35.66 43.78
CA ILE A 218 -79.72 -35.59 45.23
C ILE A 218 -80.99 -36.06 45.93
N THR A 219 -80.89 -37.14 46.70
CA THR A 219 -82.00 -37.74 47.44
C THR A 219 -81.80 -37.53 48.94
N ALA A 220 -82.76 -36.86 49.57
CA ALA A 220 -82.88 -36.74 51.02
C ALA A 220 -83.89 -37.78 51.54
N SER A 221 -83.54 -38.50 52.59
CA SER A 221 -84.39 -39.57 53.14
C SER A 221 -84.39 -39.62 54.66
N ASN A 222 -85.49 -40.16 55.20
CA ASN A 222 -85.56 -40.75 56.53
C ASN A 222 -86.33 -42.07 56.48
N SER A 223 -86.54 -42.73 57.62
CA SER A 223 -87.24 -44.02 57.71
C SER A 223 -88.71 -43.99 57.28
N PHE A 224 -89.28 -42.82 57.01
CA PHE A 224 -90.70 -42.62 56.68
C PHE A 224 -90.92 -42.11 55.25
N GLY A 225 -89.87 -41.73 54.52
CA GLY A 225 -89.98 -41.29 53.14
C GLY A 225 -88.70 -40.64 52.59
N SER A 226 -88.71 -40.34 51.30
CA SER A 226 -87.62 -39.69 50.60
C SER A 226 -88.14 -38.68 49.57
N THR A 227 -87.36 -37.64 49.32
CA THR A 227 -87.57 -36.68 48.24
C THR A 227 -86.25 -36.46 47.50
N SER A 228 -86.32 -36.17 46.20
CA SER A 228 -85.14 -36.00 45.37
C SER A 228 -85.22 -34.75 44.51
N THR A 229 -84.08 -34.16 44.21
CA THR A 229 -83.96 -33.03 43.29
C THR A 229 -82.79 -33.22 42.32
N LEU A 230 -82.88 -32.60 41.15
CA LEU A 230 -81.87 -32.70 40.10
C LEU A 230 -81.00 -31.44 40.10
N ILE A 231 -79.68 -31.63 40.07
CA ILE A 231 -78.71 -30.56 39.85
C ILE A 231 -77.77 -30.93 38.71
N THR A 232 -77.30 -29.97 37.94
CA THR A 232 -76.24 -30.18 36.94
C THR A 232 -74.92 -29.64 37.47
N ILE A 233 -73.83 -30.40 37.40
CA ILE A 233 -72.49 -29.92 37.74
C ILE A 233 -71.60 -29.95 36.50
N THR A 234 -70.95 -28.83 36.21
CA THR A 234 -69.90 -28.67 35.20
C THR A 234 -68.60 -28.27 35.91
N VAL A 235 -67.47 -28.86 35.53
CA VAL A 235 -66.15 -28.46 36.04
C VAL A 235 -65.26 -28.05 34.87
N ASN A 236 -64.95 -26.76 34.78
CA ASN A 236 -64.11 -26.20 33.73
C ASN A 236 -62.64 -26.14 34.14
N ILE A 237 -61.73 -26.08 33.18
CA ILE A 237 -60.31 -25.84 33.46
C ILE A 237 -60.12 -24.37 33.85
N ALA A 238 -59.20 -24.07 34.77
CA ALA A 238 -58.83 -22.68 35.02
C ALA A 238 -58.08 -22.11 33.80
N PRO A 239 -58.34 -20.87 33.35
CA PRO A 239 -57.50 -20.24 32.34
C PRO A 239 -56.04 -20.16 32.82
N PRO A 240 -55.04 -20.29 31.94
CA PRO A 240 -53.64 -20.13 32.35
C PRO A 240 -53.43 -18.71 32.90
N SER A 241 -52.54 -18.56 33.89
CA SER A 241 -52.25 -17.29 34.54
C SER A 241 -50.76 -17.13 34.81
N ALA A 242 -50.33 -15.89 35.11
CA ALA A 242 -48.94 -15.58 35.47
C ALA A 242 -47.87 -16.02 34.44
N LEU A 243 -48.19 -15.94 33.13
CA LEU A 243 -47.20 -16.15 32.08
C LEU A 243 -46.09 -15.09 32.18
N ASN A 244 -44.84 -15.52 32.23
CA ASN A 244 -43.69 -14.63 32.31
C ASN A 244 -42.47 -15.23 31.61
N TYR A 245 -41.78 -14.40 30.82
CA TYR A 245 -40.51 -14.72 30.17
C TYR A 245 -39.37 -13.98 30.87
N ALA A 246 -38.72 -14.65 31.82
CA ALA A 246 -37.56 -14.10 32.49
C ALA A 246 -36.43 -13.82 31.48
N GLY A 247 -35.83 -12.63 31.57
CA GLY A 247 -34.74 -12.21 30.69
C GLY A 247 -35.15 -11.43 29.43
N SER A 248 -36.45 -11.13 29.22
CA SER A 248 -36.86 -10.14 28.22
C SER A 248 -36.41 -8.72 28.65
N PRO A 249 -35.84 -7.88 27.75
CA PRO A 249 -35.67 -8.07 26.31
C PRO A 249 -34.55 -9.05 25.94
N PHE A 250 -34.78 -9.87 24.92
CA PHE A 250 -33.80 -10.84 24.42
C PHE A 250 -32.97 -10.27 23.26
N VAL A 251 -31.66 -10.45 23.34
CA VAL A 251 -30.71 -10.09 22.28
C VAL A 251 -29.97 -11.35 21.84
N PHE A 252 -30.18 -11.76 20.60
CA PHE A 252 -29.53 -12.92 20.00
C PHE A 252 -28.51 -12.48 18.96
N THR A 253 -27.57 -13.38 18.67
CA THR A 253 -26.63 -13.22 17.56
C THR A 253 -27.11 -14.11 16.41
N GLN A 254 -27.12 -13.55 15.20
CA GLN A 254 -27.45 -14.28 13.98
C GLN A 254 -26.57 -15.54 13.86
N ASP A 255 -27.17 -16.64 13.45
CA ASP A 255 -26.57 -17.96 13.26
C ASP A 255 -26.02 -18.63 14.54
N ALA A 256 -26.23 -18.03 15.72
CA ALA A 256 -25.92 -18.65 17.01
C ALA A 256 -27.17 -19.34 17.58
N THR A 257 -27.10 -20.64 17.84
CA THR A 257 -28.19 -21.39 18.48
C THR A 257 -28.46 -20.85 19.89
N ILE A 258 -29.72 -20.52 20.18
CA ILE A 258 -30.11 -19.99 21.49
C ILE A 258 -30.32 -21.14 22.49
N ALA A 259 -30.01 -20.87 23.76
CA ALA A 259 -30.55 -21.69 24.84
C ALA A 259 -32.08 -21.57 24.85
N ALA A 260 -32.78 -22.70 25.01
CA ALA A 260 -34.24 -22.70 25.02
C ALA A 260 -34.77 -21.83 26.16
N ILE A 261 -35.61 -20.85 25.83
CA ILE A 261 -36.24 -19.94 26.79
C ILE A 261 -37.56 -20.57 27.22
N THR A 262 -37.59 -21.09 28.45
CA THR A 262 -38.79 -21.68 29.05
C THR A 262 -39.50 -20.64 29.91
N PRO A 263 -40.75 -20.26 29.60
CA PRO A 263 -41.50 -19.32 30.43
C PRO A 263 -41.98 -19.98 31.73
N SER A 264 -42.26 -19.17 32.74
CA SER A 264 -43.07 -19.59 33.89
C SER A 264 -44.55 -19.33 33.58
N VAL A 265 -45.43 -20.31 33.78
CA VAL A 265 -46.89 -20.18 33.62
C VAL A 265 -47.60 -21.04 34.67
N THR A 266 -48.68 -20.52 35.24
CA THR A 266 -49.52 -21.22 36.23
C THR A 266 -50.77 -21.76 35.55
N GLY A 267 -51.14 -23.00 35.86
CA GLY A 267 -52.25 -23.70 35.25
C GLY A 267 -51.85 -24.43 33.96
N THR A 268 -52.81 -25.13 33.36
CA THR A 268 -52.57 -26.00 32.20
C THR A 268 -52.65 -25.21 30.90
N VAL A 269 -51.60 -25.27 30.09
CA VAL A 269 -51.55 -24.69 28.75
C VAL A 269 -51.77 -25.80 27.71
N THR A 270 -52.69 -25.59 26.77
CA THR A 270 -52.95 -26.53 25.68
C THR A 270 -52.61 -25.95 24.30
N ALA A 271 -52.42 -24.64 24.21
CA ALA A 271 -51.96 -23.98 22.99
C ALA A 271 -51.12 -22.74 23.32
N CYS A 272 -50.09 -22.50 22.51
CA CYS A 272 -49.25 -21.31 22.55
C CYS A 272 -49.19 -20.69 21.15
N SER A 273 -49.29 -19.37 21.08
CA SER A 273 -49.15 -18.64 19.82
C SER A 273 -48.44 -17.31 20.04
N SER A 274 -47.82 -16.78 19.00
CA SER A 274 -47.38 -15.39 18.93
C SER A 274 -48.33 -14.59 18.04
N ASP A 275 -48.45 -13.29 18.28
CA ASP A 275 -49.24 -12.35 17.47
C ASP A 275 -48.68 -12.17 16.05
N ILE A 276 -47.34 -12.20 15.92
CA ILE A 276 -46.62 -12.22 14.65
C ILE A 276 -45.61 -13.39 14.62
N PRO A 277 -45.21 -13.91 13.44
CA PRO A 277 -44.22 -14.97 13.35
C PRO A 277 -42.90 -14.59 14.03
N LEU A 278 -42.34 -15.48 14.85
CA LEU A 278 -41.01 -15.31 15.44
C LEU A 278 -39.93 -15.14 14.36
N PRO A 279 -38.77 -14.52 14.68
CA PRO A 279 -37.66 -14.39 13.74
C PRO A 279 -37.32 -15.74 13.09
N THR A 280 -36.99 -15.74 11.80
CA THR A 280 -36.72 -16.96 11.05
C THR A 280 -35.64 -17.80 11.73
N GLY A 281 -35.92 -19.09 11.92
CA GLY A 281 -35.04 -20.02 12.64
C GLY A 281 -35.32 -20.15 14.14
N LEU A 282 -36.19 -19.31 14.71
CA LEU A 282 -36.79 -19.52 16.04
C LEU A 282 -38.16 -20.21 15.93
N THR A 283 -38.49 -20.99 16.96
CA THR A 283 -39.73 -21.76 17.06
C THR A 283 -40.35 -21.59 18.44
N LEU A 284 -41.69 -21.57 18.51
CA LEU A 284 -42.47 -21.53 19.75
C LEU A 284 -43.06 -22.92 20.00
N GLY A 285 -42.78 -23.50 21.16
CA GLY A 285 -43.37 -24.77 21.58
C GLY A 285 -44.89 -24.64 21.75
N ALA A 286 -45.65 -25.48 21.04
CA ALA A 286 -47.11 -25.36 20.96
C ALA A 286 -47.86 -25.53 22.28
N THR A 287 -47.28 -26.19 23.29
CA THR A 287 -47.90 -26.41 24.61
C THR A 287 -47.04 -25.99 25.80
N THR A 288 -45.73 -25.82 25.59
CA THR A 288 -44.78 -25.36 26.61
C THR A 288 -44.52 -23.87 26.56
N CYS A 289 -44.90 -23.22 25.45
CA CYS A 289 -44.56 -21.85 25.11
C CYS A 289 -43.03 -21.59 25.13
N ALA A 290 -42.19 -22.61 25.08
CA ALA A 290 -40.74 -22.42 25.07
C ALA A 290 -40.27 -21.88 23.72
N ILE A 291 -39.37 -20.90 23.70
CA ILE A 291 -38.77 -20.36 22.47
C ILE A 291 -37.39 -20.99 22.28
N SER A 292 -37.13 -21.59 21.12
CA SER A 292 -35.85 -22.25 20.82
C SER A 292 -35.51 -22.17 19.33
N GLY A 293 -34.24 -22.36 18.97
CA GLY A 293 -33.78 -22.43 17.59
C GLY A 293 -32.49 -21.65 17.32
N THR A 294 -32.24 -21.33 16.06
CA THR A 294 -31.07 -20.56 15.60
C THR A 294 -31.56 -19.45 14.67
N PRO A 295 -31.62 -18.19 15.14
CA PRO A 295 -32.14 -17.10 14.32
C PRO A 295 -31.17 -16.83 13.16
N ASN A 296 -31.67 -16.78 11.93
CA ASN A 296 -30.82 -16.66 10.72
C ASN A 296 -31.02 -15.35 9.95
N ALA A 297 -31.87 -14.45 10.43
CA ALA A 297 -32.08 -13.12 9.86
C ALA A 297 -31.88 -12.04 10.92
N ILE A 298 -31.15 -10.98 10.54
CA ILE A 298 -30.98 -9.78 11.36
C ILE A 298 -32.33 -9.11 11.53
N GLN A 299 -32.63 -8.66 12.73
CA GLN A 299 -33.87 -7.98 13.04
C GLN A 299 -33.66 -6.91 14.11
N PRO A 300 -34.17 -5.69 13.92
CA PRO A 300 -34.21 -4.70 14.98
C PRO A 300 -35.12 -5.17 16.14
N ALA A 301 -35.01 -4.52 17.29
CA ALA A 301 -35.85 -4.79 18.45
C ALA A 301 -37.34 -4.77 18.06
N THR A 302 -37.97 -5.95 18.10
CA THR A 302 -39.37 -6.15 17.71
C THR A 302 -40.13 -6.75 18.88
N ASN A 303 -41.31 -6.21 19.14
CA ASN A 303 -42.18 -6.69 20.21
C ASN A 303 -43.06 -7.83 19.70
N TYR A 304 -43.16 -8.88 20.50
CA TYR A 304 -44.02 -10.03 20.28
C TYR A 304 -44.93 -10.18 21.48
N THR A 305 -46.17 -10.55 21.23
CA THR A 305 -47.14 -10.90 22.26
C THR A 305 -47.31 -12.42 22.28
N ILE A 306 -46.72 -13.08 23.27
CA ILE A 306 -46.89 -14.53 23.41
C ILE A 306 -48.16 -14.80 24.20
N THR A 307 -48.99 -15.67 23.63
CA THR A 307 -50.27 -16.11 24.17
C THR A 307 -50.16 -17.55 24.62
N ALA A 308 -50.49 -17.82 25.89
CA ALA A 308 -50.72 -19.16 26.40
C ALA A 308 -52.22 -19.34 26.64
N SER A 309 -52.83 -20.39 26.10
CA SER A 309 -54.27 -20.60 26.18
C SER A 309 -54.66 -22.04 26.49
N ASN A 310 -55.89 -22.16 27.00
CA ASN A 310 -56.64 -23.40 27.03
C ASN A 310 -58.11 -23.13 26.70
N SER A 311 -58.97 -24.15 26.78
CA SER A 311 -60.39 -24.05 26.44
C SER A 311 -61.19 -23.03 27.26
N SER A 312 -60.65 -22.55 28.37
CA SER A 312 -61.34 -21.64 29.30
C SER A 312 -60.77 -20.22 29.30
N GLY A 313 -59.68 -19.96 28.58
CA GLY A 313 -59.17 -18.60 28.37
C GLY A 313 -57.69 -18.56 27.99
N SER A 314 -57.15 -17.35 27.93
CA SER A 314 -55.76 -17.08 27.57
C SER A 314 -55.13 -16.02 28.46
N ILE A 315 -53.80 -16.06 28.55
CA ILE A 315 -52.96 -15.02 29.12
C ILE A 315 -51.91 -14.61 28.10
N HIS A 316 -51.54 -13.33 28.11
CA HIS A 316 -50.60 -12.76 27.15
C HIS A 316 -49.41 -12.14 27.90
N PHE A 317 -48.21 -12.26 27.34
CA PHE A 317 -47.01 -11.61 27.86
C PHE A 317 -46.19 -10.98 26.72
N PRO A 318 -45.89 -9.68 26.77
CA PRO A 318 -45.05 -9.04 25.77
C PRO A 318 -43.58 -9.40 26.00
N ILE A 319 -42.89 -9.77 24.92
CA ILE A 319 -41.43 -9.91 24.88
C ILE A 319 -40.86 -9.06 23.77
N THR A 320 -39.60 -8.70 23.88
CA THR A 320 -38.87 -8.01 22.80
C THR A 320 -37.71 -8.89 22.36
N ILE A 321 -37.57 -9.12 21.05
CA ILE A 321 -36.44 -9.86 20.47
C ILE A 321 -35.69 -8.95 19.51
N THR A 322 -34.37 -8.91 19.67
CA THR A 322 -33.41 -8.30 18.73
C THR A 322 -32.46 -9.39 18.24
N VAL A 323 -32.21 -9.46 16.93
CA VAL A 323 -31.19 -10.36 16.35
C VAL A 323 -30.11 -9.51 15.72
N ASN A 324 -28.96 -9.45 16.38
CA ASN A 324 -27.78 -8.72 15.93
C ASN A 324 -26.97 -9.56 14.94
N MET A 325 -26.28 -8.90 14.01
CA MET A 325 -25.34 -9.58 13.11
C MET A 325 -24.17 -10.17 13.90
N ALA A 326 -23.68 -11.34 13.49
CA ALA A 326 -22.50 -11.96 14.11
C ALA A 326 -21.25 -11.09 13.88
N PRO A 327 -20.35 -10.95 14.88
CA PRO A 327 -19.06 -10.30 14.66
C PRO A 327 -18.23 -11.12 13.66
N PRO A 328 -17.36 -10.48 12.84
CA PRO A 328 -16.50 -11.22 11.94
C PRO A 328 -15.50 -12.07 12.73
N SER A 329 -15.10 -13.22 12.19
CA SER A 329 -14.17 -14.14 12.84
C SER A 329 -13.21 -14.80 11.86
N ALA A 330 -12.14 -15.42 12.38
CA ALA A 330 -11.16 -16.19 11.61
C ALA A 330 -10.49 -15.41 10.45
N LEU A 331 -10.18 -14.12 10.65
CA LEU A 331 -9.43 -13.34 9.68
C LEU A 331 -8.02 -13.90 9.49
N SER A 332 -7.63 -14.17 8.24
CA SER A 332 -6.30 -14.66 7.88
C SER A 332 -5.91 -14.24 6.47
N TYR A 333 -4.61 -14.11 6.21
CA TYR A 333 -4.06 -13.84 4.88
C TYR A 333 -3.16 -14.99 4.47
N ALA A 334 -3.52 -15.70 3.38
CA ALA A 334 -2.61 -16.65 2.77
C ALA A 334 -1.40 -15.92 2.19
N GLY A 335 -0.19 -16.39 2.49
CA GLY A 335 1.06 -15.84 1.95
C GLY A 335 1.83 -14.85 2.83
N THR A 336 1.37 -14.53 4.04
CA THR A 336 2.22 -13.85 5.03
C THR A 336 3.32 -14.81 5.54
N PRO A 337 4.59 -14.38 5.71
CA PRO A 337 5.12 -13.04 5.50
C PRO A 337 5.26 -12.65 4.01
N PHE A 338 4.82 -11.44 3.67
CA PHE A 338 4.89 -10.90 2.31
C PHE A 338 6.23 -10.23 2.02
N THR A 339 6.82 -10.54 0.87
CA THR A 339 7.96 -9.80 0.32
C THR A 339 7.57 -9.23 -1.04
N PHE A 340 7.53 -7.90 -1.12
CA PHE A 340 7.21 -7.17 -2.34
C PHE A 340 8.44 -6.47 -2.92
N THR A 341 8.36 -6.10 -4.19
CA THR A 341 9.39 -5.33 -4.89
C THR A 341 8.87 -3.92 -5.14
N GLN A 342 9.67 -2.92 -4.79
CA GLN A 342 9.36 -1.52 -5.00
C GLN A 342 9.01 -1.24 -6.47
N GLY A 343 7.92 -0.51 -6.71
CA GLY A 343 7.45 -0.16 -8.06
C GLY A 343 6.71 -1.27 -8.81
N ALA A 344 6.67 -2.50 -8.28
CA ALA A 344 5.89 -3.59 -8.87
C ALA A 344 4.51 -3.69 -8.20
N THR A 345 3.44 -3.69 -8.99
CA THR A 345 2.07 -3.91 -8.47
C THR A 345 1.97 -5.29 -7.85
N ILE A 346 1.47 -5.37 -6.61
CA ILE A 346 1.32 -6.64 -5.91
C ILE A 346 0.13 -7.42 -6.47
N THR A 347 0.22 -8.74 -6.46
CA THR A 347 -0.99 -9.56 -6.51
C THR A 347 -1.81 -9.26 -5.26
N THR A 348 -3.07 -8.88 -5.42
CA THR A 348 -3.95 -8.53 -4.31
C THR A 348 -3.98 -9.63 -3.26
N ALA A 349 -3.58 -9.31 -2.03
CA ALA A 349 -3.66 -10.22 -0.91
C ALA A 349 -5.10 -10.22 -0.39
N THR A 350 -5.89 -11.19 -0.83
CA THR A 350 -7.27 -11.40 -0.42
C THR A 350 -7.33 -12.22 0.88
N PRO A 351 -7.92 -11.70 1.96
CA PRO A 351 -8.04 -12.46 3.20
C PRO A 351 -9.16 -13.49 3.13
N SER A 352 -9.08 -14.48 4.02
CA SER A 352 -10.21 -15.32 4.42
C SER A 352 -10.78 -14.76 5.72
N VAL A 353 -12.10 -14.54 5.78
CA VAL A 353 -12.83 -14.06 6.96
C VAL A 353 -14.23 -14.67 6.97
N THR A 354 -14.72 -15.06 8.14
CA THR A 354 -16.07 -15.57 8.35
C THR A 354 -16.97 -14.46 8.88
N GLY A 355 -18.22 -14.41 8.41
CA GLY A 355 -19.18 -13.37 8.76
C GLY A 355 -19.04 -12.10 7.92
N THR A 356 -19.94 -11.15 8.15
CA THR A 356 -20.03 -9.91 7.36
C THR A 356 -19.10 -8.83 7.90
N VAL A 357 -18.21 -8.32 7.05
CA VAL A 357 -17.30 -7.22 7.36
C VAL A 357 -17.84 -5.91 6.80
N THR A 358 -17.89 -4.87 7.61
CA THR A 358 -18.31 -3.52 7.18
C THR A 358 -17.20 -2.48 7.28
N ALA A 359 -16.12 -2.77 8.01
CA ALA A 359 -14.95 -1.92 8.12
C ALA A 359 -13.67 -2.76 8.26
N CYS A 360 -12.59 -2.26 7.67
CA CYS A 360 -11.25 -2.84 7.75
C CYS A 360 -10.24 -1.76 8.07
N SER A 361 -9.27 -2.05 8.93
CA SER A 361 -8.18 -1.15 9.27
C SER A 361 -6.88 -1.90 9.52
N SER A 362 -5.77 -1.18 9.42
CA SER A 362 -4.48 -1.58 9.97
C SER A 362 -4.14 -0.71 11.18
N ASP A 363 -3.38 -1.25 12.12
CA ASP A 363 -2.89 -0.55 13.32
C ASP A 363 -1.93 0.61 12.99
N ILE A 364 -1.09 0.43 11.98
CA ILE A 364 -0.22 1.46 11.40
C ILE A 364 -0.46 1.58 9.89
N PRO A 365 -0.16 2.73 9.27
CA PRO A 365 -0.30 2.88 7.81
C PRO A 365 0.52 1.85 7.04
N LEU A 366 -0.10 1.17 6.07
CA LEU A 366 0.59 0.25 5.16
C LEU A 366 1.72 0.99 4.40
N PRO A 367 2.73 0.25 3.87
CA PRO A 367 3.80 0.85 3.08
C PRO A 367 3.23 1.74 1.97
N ALA A 368 3.86 2.88 1.72
CA ALA A 368 3.36 3.88 0.76
C ALA A 368 3.04 3.22 -0.60
N GLY A 369 1.85 3.47 -1.13
CA GLY A 369 1.37 2.88 -2.39
C GLY A 369 0.62 1.54 -2.23
N LEU A 370 0.61 0.94 -1.05
CA LEU A 370 -0.33 -0.12 -0.68
C LEU A 370 -1.56 0.47 0.01
N GLY A 371 -2.71 -0.15 -0.20
CA GLY A 371 -3.97 0.20 0.44
C GLY A 371 -4.76 -1.03 0.84
N ILE A 372 -5.57 -0.89 1.89
CA ILE A 372 -6.53 -1.90 2.33
C ILE A 372 -7.93 -1.51 1.89
N ASN A 373 -8.67 -2.45 1.31
CA ASN A 373 -10.07 -2.23 0.97
C ASN A 373 -10.92 -2.22 2.25
N GLY A 374 -11.72 -1.16 2.42
CA GLY A 374 -12.45 -0.91 3.66
C GLY A 374 -13.53 -1.92 4.05
N THR A 375 -13.96 -2.82 3.16
CA THR A 375 -15.04 -3.80 3.45
C THR A 375 -14.65 -5.25 3.19
N THR A 376 -13.63 -5.50 2.35
CA THR A 376 -13.13 -6.86 2.07
C THR A 376 -11.81 -7.16 2.74
N CYS A 377 -11.17 -6.14 3.33
CA CYS A 377 -9.83 -6.19 3.90
C CYS A 377 -8.74 -6.61 2.89
N ALA A 378 -9.04 -6.67 1.59
CA ALA A 378 -8.04 -7.00 0.57
C ALA A 378 -6.94 -5.94 0.50
N ILE A 379 -5.68 -6.36 0.52
CA ILE A 379 -4.52 -5.45 0.41
C ILE A 379 -4.04 -5.45 -1.03
N SER A 380 -3.96 -4.28 -1.66
CA SER A 380 -3.58 -4.11 -3.07
C SER A 380 -2.77 -2.82 -3.26
N GLY A 381 -2.12 -2.69 -4.41
CA GLY A 381 -1.40 -1.48 -4.80
C GLY A 381 0.03 -1.74 -5.28
N THR A 382 0.82 -0.68 -5.35
CA THR A 382 2.21 -0.71 -5.82
C THR A 382 3.07 0.00 -4.78
N PRO A 383 3.90 -0.71 -3.98
CA PRO A 383 4.69 -0.08 -2.94
C PRO A 383 5.76 0.83 -3.57
N THR A 384 5.87 2.06 -3.08
CA THR A 384 6.76 3.09 -3.66
C THR A 384 8.02 3.33 -2.85
N THR A 385 8.07 2.88 -1.59
CA THR A 385 9.24 3.01 -0.71
C THR A 385 9.70 1.66 -0.21
N THR A 386 11.02 1.46 -0.12
CA THR A 386 11.59 0.27 0.52
C THR A 386 11.38 0.29 2.03
N GLN A 387 11.27 -0.89 2.61
CA GLN A 387 11.05 -1.06 4.03
C GLN A 387 11.53 -2.44 4.50
N ALA A 388 12.14 -2.49 5.68
CA ALA A 388 12.47 -3.74 6.36
C ALA A 388 11.20 -4.48 6.80
N ALA A 389 11.27 -5.81 6.97
CA ALA A 389 10.12 -6.60 7.39
C ALA A 389 9.45 -5.99 8.64
N THR A 390 8.20 -5.57 8.50
CA THR A 390 7.42 -4.89 9.55
C THR A 390 6.09 -5.60 9.72
N ASN A 391 5.67 -5.78 10.97
CA ASN A 391 4.41 -6.44 11.29
C ASN A 391 3.27 -5.42 11.36
N TYR A 392 2.14 -5.80 10.78
CA TYR A 392 0.90 -5.03 10.73
C TYR A 392 -0.22 -5.86 11.32
N THR A 393 -1.01 -5.26 12.20
CA THR A 393 -2.22 -5.87 12.74
C THR A 393 -3.41 -5.41 11.92
N ILE A 394 -3.98 -6.32 11.12
CA ILE A 394 -5.16 -6.04 10.31
C ILE A 394 -6.40 -6.42 11.12
N THR A 395 -7.37 -5.51 11.18
CA THR A 395 -8.63 -5.68 11.90
C THR A 395 -9.80 -5.63 10.93
N ALA A 396 -10.64 -6.65 10.93
CA ALA A 396 -11.93 -6.68 10.26
C ALA A 396 -13.03 -6.49 11.31
N SER A 397 -13.97 -5.57 11.06
CA SER A 397 -15.00 -5.23 12.03
C SER A 397 -16.37 -5.02 11.39
N ASN A 398 -17.38 -5.15 12.25
CA ASN A 398 -18.71 -4.64 12.01
C ASN A 398 -19.25 -3.96 13.28
N ALA A 399 -20.49 -3.47 13.25
CA ALA A 399 -21.10 -2.75 14.38
C ALA A 399 -21.20 -3.58 15.69
N TYR A 400 -20.99 -4.90 15.62
CA TYR A 400 -21.20 -5.84 16.72
C TYR A 400 -19.91 -6.52 17.21
N GLY A 401 -18.77 -6.27 16.56
CA GLY A 401 -17.47 -6.73 17.02
C GLY A 401 -16.40 -6.75 15.94
N ASN A 402 -15.25 -7.34 16.25
CA ASN A 402 -14.10 -7.39 15.36
C ASN A 402 -13.27 -8.67 15.56
N THR A 403 -12.42 -8.95 14.58
CA THR A 403 -11.35 -9.94 14.63
C THR A 403 -10.09 -9.35 14.00
N SER A 404 -8.92 -9.78 14.46
CA SER A 404 -7.65 -9.28 13.95
C SER A 404 -6.64 -10.40 13.71
N THR A 405 -5.68 -10.12 12.82
CA THR A 405 -4.56 -11.01 12.52
C THR A 405 -3.31 -10.18 12.22
N THR A 406 -2.13 -10.75 12.44
CA THR A 406 -0.86 -10.08 12.16
C THR A 406 -0.26 -10.60 10.86
N ILE A 407 0.11 -9.68 9.97
CA ILE A 407 0.87 -9.97 8.75
C ILE A 407 2.22 -9.28 8.81
N SER A 408 3.23 -9.82 8.12
CA SER A 408 4.53 -9.17 7.97
C SER A 408 4.73 -8.73 6.53
N ILE A 409 5.17 -7.49 6.30
CA ILE A 409 5.46 -6.97 4.95
C ILE A 409 6.89 -6.45 4.91
N ARG A 410 7.66 -6.93 3.92
CA ARG A 410 8.97 -6.42 3.52
C ARG A 410 8.89 -5.87 2.10
N VAL A 411 9.47 -4.70 1.83
CA VAL A 411 9.57 -4.13 0.48
C VAL A 411 11.03 -3.99 0.08
N ASN A 412 11.47 -4.80 -0.87
CA ASN A 412 12.82 -4.78 -1.43
C ASN A 412 12.92 -3.81 -2.61
N LEU A 413 14.12 -3.31 -2.86
CA LEU A 413 14.42 -2.53 -4.06
C LEU A 413 14.24 -3.38 -5.32
N ALA A 414 13.75 -2.78 -6.40
CA ALA A 414 13.75 -3.44 -7.70
C ALA A 414 15.19 -3.60 -8.23
N PRO A 415 15.54 -4.72 -8.87
CA PRO A 415 16.78 -4.83 -9.63
C PRO A 415 16.88 -3.70 -10.68
N PRO A 416 18.06 -3.11 -10.91
CA PRO A 416 18.21 -2.13 -11.98
C PRO A 416 17.95 -2.81 -13.34
N SER A 417 17.40 -2.08 -14.31
CA SER A 417 17.09 -2.61 -15.64
C SER A 417 17.34 -1.59 -16.75
N GLY A 418 17.47 -2.08 -17.99
CA GLY A 418 17.58 -1.22 -19.18
C GLY A 418 18.86 -0.40 -19.26
N LEU A 419 19.98 -0.89 -18.71
CA LEU A 419 21.27 -0.20 -18.83
C LEU A 419 21.68 -0.05 -20.30
N SER A 420 21.97 1.17 -20.72
CA SER A 420 22.41 1.49 -22.08
C SER A 420 23.29 2.74 -22.11
N TYR A 421 24.24 2.80 -23.04
CA TYR A 421 25.05 3.99 -23.28
C TYR A 421 24.73 4.54 -24.67
N ALA A 422 24.22 5.77 -24.74
CA ALA A 422 24.10 6.46 -26.01
C ALA A 422 25.51 6.75 -26.56
N GLY A 423 25.73 6.43 -27.84
CA GLY A 423 27.01 6.71 -28.52
C GLY A 423 28.02 5.57 -28.59
N THR A 424 27.73 4.38 -28.06
CA THR A 424 28.52 3.18 -28.39
C THR A 424 28.26 2.74 -29.84
N PRO A 425 29.28 2.33 -30.64
CA PRO A 425 30.70 2.21 -30.28
C PRO A 425 31.39 3.57 -30.11
N PHE A 426 32.18 3.72 -29.04
CA PHE A 426 32.96 4.92 -28.75
C PHE A 426 34.31 4.89 -29.46
N THR A 427 34.68 6.01 -30.07
CA THR A 427 36.03 6.27 -30.56
C THR A 427 36.57 7.50 -29.88
N PHE A 428 37.63 7.33 -29.08
CA PHE A 428 38.29 8.40 -28.35
C PHE A 428 39.67 8.70 -28.91
N THR A 429 40.15 9.91 -28.64
CA THR A 429 41.49 10.36 -29.03
C THR A 429 42.40 10.33 -27.83
N GLN A 430 43.57 9.68 -27.95
CA GLN A 430 44.58 9.63 -26.89
C GLN A 430 44.96 11.04 -26.45
N GLY A 431 44.99 11.27 -25.13
CA GLY A 431 45.35 12.55 -24.52
C GLY A 431 44.24 13.60 -24.50
N ALA A 432 43.08 13.36 -25.14
CA ALA A 432 41.93 14.24 -25.08
C ALA A 432 40.92 13.78 -24.01
N THR A 433 40.52 14.67 -23.11
CA THR A 433 39.47 14.37 -22.12
C THR A 433 38.15 14.06 -22.84
N ILE A 434 37.53 12.94 -22.50
CA ILE A 434 36.26 12.54 -23.12
C ILE A 434 35.11 13.37 -22.55
N THR A 435 34.09 13.62 -23.38
CA THR A 435 32.77 13.96 -22.85
C THR A 435 32.26 12.77 -22.06
N THR A 436 31.89 12.98 -20.79
CA THR A 436 31.40 11.91 -19.91
C THR A 436 30.27 11.12 -20.58
N ALA A 437 30.46 9.83 -20.76
CA ALA A 437 29.45 8.92 -21.27
C ALA A 437 28.52 8.52 -20.11
N THR A 438 27.42 9.26 -19.97
CA THR A 438 26.35 8.96 -19.01
C THR A 438 25.40 7.90 -19.54
N PRO A 439 25.20 6.77 -18.84
CA PRO A 439 24.23 5.76 -19.25
C PRO A 439 22.79 6.14 -18.91
N SER A 440 21.85 5.51 -19.59
CA SER A 440 20.47 5.39 -19.16
C SER A 440 20.27 4.08 -18.43
N VAL A 441 19.68 4.11 -17.22
CA VAL A 441 19.36 2.94 -16.41
C VAL A 441 18.10 3.22 -15.59
N THR A 442 17.21 2.24 -15.49
CA THR A 442 15.99 2.33 -14.67
C THR A 442 16.23 1.65 -13.32
N GLY A 443 15.71 2.24 -12.25
CA GLY A 443 15.88 1.76 -10.89
C GLY A 443 17.13 2.32 -10.21
N THR A 444 17.31 2.00 -8.93
CA THR A 444 18.43 2.50 -8.12
C THR A 444 19.64 1.57 -8.25
N VAL A 445 20.75 2.14 -8.68
CA VAL A 445 22.05 1.46 -8.78
C VAL A 445 22.88 1.79 -7.54
N THR A 446 23.48 0.76 -6.93
CA THR A 446 24.38 0.94 -5.77
C THR A 446 25.82 0.51 -6.07
N ALA A 447 26.05 -0.24 -7.16
CA ALA A 447 27.37 -0.64 -7.61
C ALA A 447 27.43 -0.78 -9.14
N CYS A 448 28.51 -0.28 -9.73
CA CYS A 448 28.82 -0.39 -11.15
C CYS A 448 30.20 -1.04 -11.34
N SER A 449 30.33 -1.89 -12.36
CA SER A 449 31.59 -2.52 -12.72
C SER A 449 31.70 -2.74 -14.23
N SER A 450 32.93 -2.90 -14.70
CA SER A 450 33.23 -3.48 -16.01
C SER A 450 33.83 -4.88 -15.83
N ASP A 451 33.61 -5.75 -16.80
CA ASP A 451 34.17 -7.12 -16.85
C ASP A 451 35.70 -7.14 -16.96
N ILE A 452 36.26 -6.20 -17.71
CA ILE A 452 37.70 -5.95 -17.82
C ILE A 452 38.02 -4.47 -17.50
N PRO A 453 39.25 -4.14 -17.06
CA PRO A 453 39.63 -2.75 -16.80
C PRO A 453 39.46 -1.86 -18.05
N LEU A 454 38.81 -0.70 -17.88
CA LEU A 454 38.68 0.30 -18.94
C LEU A 454 40.06 0.78 -19.43
N PRO A 455 40.16 1.36 -20.65
CA PRO A 455 41.42 1.91 -21.17
C PRO A 455 42.09 2.84 -20.16
N ALA A 456 43.41 2.77 -20.04
CA ALA A 456 44.15 3.55 -19.05
C ALA A 456 43.78 5.04 -19.13
N GLY A 457 43.44 5.64 -17.98
CA GLY A 457 42.99 7.04 -17.88
C GLY A 457 41.47 7.24 -17.98
N LEU A 458 40.70 6.20 -18.29
CA LEU A 458 39.24 6.19 -18.13
C LEU A 458 38.83 5.52 -16.81
N GLY A 459 37.74 5.98 -16.22
CA GLY A 459 37.14 5.41 -15.01
C GLY A 459 35.62 5.34 -15.11
N ILE A 460 35.03 4.44 -14.32
CA ILE A 460 33.58 4.29 -14.18
C ILE A 460 33.15 4.78 -12.80
N ASN A 461 32.10 5.58 -12.73
CA ASN A 461 31.50 5.99 -11.46
C ASN A 461 30.77 4.81 -10.81
N GLY A 462 31.08 4.52 -9.55
CA GLY A 462 30.57 3.34 -8.84
C GLY A 462 29.06 3.28 -8.61
N THR A 463 28.31 4.38 -8.76
CA THR A 463 26.85 4.39 -8.51
C THR A 463 26.04 4.92 -9.69
N THR A 464 26.61 5.74 -10.58
CA THR A 464 25.92 6.23 -11.78
C THR A 464 26.31 5.50 -13.05
N CYS A 465 27.34 4.65 -12.97
CA CYS A 465 27.98 3.97 -14.10
C CYS A 465 28.53 4.93 -15.17
N ALA A 466 28.57 6.25 -14.95
CA ALA A 466 29.11 7.19 -15.93
C ALA A 466 30.61 6.93 -16.19
N ILE A 467 31.01 6.91 -17.46
CA ILE A 467 32.41 6.72 -17.86
C ILE A 467 33.02 8.09 -18.20
N SER A 468 34.14 8.44 -17.58
CA SER A 468 34.84 9.71 -17.77
C SER A 468 36.36 9.55 -17.68
N GLY A 469 37.10 10.56 -18.10
CA GLY A 469 38.56 10.61 -17.99
C GLY A 469 39.27 11.01 -19.28
N THR A 470 40.58 10.74 -19.34
CA THR A 470 41.44 11.08 -20.47
C THR A 470 42.28 9.85 -20.83
N PRO A 471 41.98 9.14 -21.93
CA PRO A 471 42.67 7.90 -22.25
C PRO A 471 44.14 8.18 -22.61
N THR A 472 45.06 7.41 -22.01
CA THR A 472 46.51 7.64 -22.13
C THR A 472 47.21 6.64 -23.03
N THR A 473 46.55 5.57 -23.44
CA THR A 473 47.11 4.52 -24.32
C THR A 473 46.19 4.23 -25.48
N THR A 474 46.74 4.06 -26.68
CA THR A 474 45.98 3.61 -27.84
C THR A 474 45.50 2.17 -27.68
N GLN A 475 44.33 1.87 -28.20
CA GLN A 475 43.75 0.53 -28.16
C GLN A 475 42.84 0.33 -29.38
N ALA A 476 42.89 -0.87 -29.97
CA ALA A 476 41.89 -1.28 -30.94
C ALA A 476 40.49 -1.36 -30.30
N ALA A 477 39.44 -1.30 -31.12
CA ALA A 477 38.06 -1.44 -30.65
C ALA A 477 37.91 -2.72 -29.80
N THR A 478 37.62 -2.53 -28.52
CA THR A 478 37.49 -3.60 -27.53
C THR A 478 36.12 -3.50 -26.87
N ASN A 479 35.46 -4.64 -26.71
CA ASN A 479 34.16 -4.72 -26.06
C ASN A 479 34.31 -4.82 -24.54
N TYR A 480 33.50 -4.06 -23.82
CA TYR A 480 33.41 -4.03 -22.36
C TYR A 480 31.97 -4.29 -21.95
N THR A 481 31.77 -5.23 -21.03
CA THR A 481 30.46 -5.50 -20.43
C THR A 481 30.35 -4.69 -19.16
N ILE A 482 29.52 -3.65 -19.20
CA ILE A 482 29.25 -2.81 -18.03
C ILE A 482 28.04 -3.37 -17.29
N THR A 483 28.18 -3.56 -15.98
CA THR A 483 27.15 -4.10 -15.10
C THR A 483 26.75 -3.04 -14.08
N ALA A 484 25.45 -2.75 -14.01
CA ALA A 484 24.82 -1.95 -12.97
C ALA A 484 24.08 -2.88 -12.01
N SER A 485 24.28 -2.73 -10.71
CA SER A 485 23.76 -3.66 -9.72
C SER A 485 23.28 -2.98 -8.45
N ASN A 486 22.39 -3.68 -7.75
CA ASN A 486 22.09 -3.45 -6.35
C ASN A 486 21.98 -4.80 -5.61
N ALA A 487 21.69 -4.76 -4.30
CA ALA A 487 21.61 -5.96 -3.46
C ALA A 487 20.57 -7.01 -3.92
N TYR A 488 19.67 -6.66 -4.84
CA TYR A 488 18.55 -7.49 -5.29
C TYR A 488 18.67 -7.95 -6.74
N GLY A 489 19.65 -7.47 -7.50
CA GLY A 489 19.93 -7.94 -8.85
C GLY A 489 20.81 -6.99 -9.66
N ASN A 490 20.97 -7.30 -10.95
CA ASN A 490 21.82 -6.53 -11.86
C ASN A 490 21.25 -6.52 -13.29
N THR A 491 21.76 -5.59 -14.09
CA THR A 491 21.58 -5.52 -15.54
C THR A 491 22.92 -5.17 -16.17
N SER A 492 23.18 -5.66 -17.37
CA SER A 492 24.43 -5.40 -18.07
C SER A 492 24.18 -5.01 -19.53
N THR A 493 25.16 -4.33 -20.11
CA THR A 493 25.19 -3.96 -21.51
C THR A 493 26.63 -3.98 -22.03
N THR A 494 26.79 -4.26 -23.32
CA THR A 494 28.11 -4.25 -23.95
C THR A 494 28.33 -2.94 -24.70
N ILE A 495 29.45 -2.29 -24.43
CA ILE A 495 29.94 -1.13 -25.17
C ILE A 495 31.25 -1.48 -25.87
N SER A 496 31.56 -0.81 -26.98
CA SER A 496 32.86 -0.93 -27.65
C SER A 496 33.62 0.37 -27.51
N ILE A 497 34.89 0.32 -27.12
CA ILE A 497 35.77 1.51 -27.03
C ILE A 497 37.02 1.27 -27.89
N ALA A 498 37.31 2.22 -28.80
CA ALA A 498 38.59 2.34 -29.49
C ALA A 498 39.29 3.65 -29.06
N VAL A 499 40.62 3.63 -28.90
CA VAL A 499 41.41 4.83 -28.62
C VAL A 499 42.47 5.00 -29.71
N ASN A 500 42.33 6.05 -30.50
CA ASN A 500 43.20 6.37 -31.64
C ASN A 500 44.16 7.52 -31.29
N LEU A 501 45.29 7.64 -32.01
CA LEU A 501 46.16 8.80 -31.89
C LEU A 501 45.42 10.09 -32.29
N ALA A 502 45.84 11.23 -31.77
CA ALA A 502 45.48 12.53 -32.38
C ALA A 502 46.32 12.72 -33.66
N PRO A 503 45.76 13.22 -34.78
CA PRO A 503 46.57 13.61 -35.94
C PRO A 503 47.66 14.62 -35.52
N PRO A 504 48.91 14.50 -36.02
CA PRO A 504 49.93 15.50 -35.72
C PRO A 504 49.48 16.86 -36.28
N SER A 505 49.82 17.94 -35.58
CA SER A 505 49.42 19.31 -35.98
C SER A 505 50.54 20.31 -35.72
N GLY A 506 50.45 21.48 -36.36
CA GLY A 506 51.38 22.58 -36.11
C GLY A 506 52.83 22.31 -36.52
N LEU A 507 53.06 21.47 -37.53
CA LEU A 507 54.40 21.25 -38.07
C LEU A 507 54.95 22.56 -38.64
N ALA A 508 56.08 23.04 -38.11
CA ALA A 508 56.72 24.26 -38.57
C ALA A 508 58.24 24.18 -38.44
N TYR A 509 58.97 24.71 -39.43
CA TYR A 509 60.42 24.91 -39.35
C TYR A 509 60.73 26.38 -39.08
N THR A 510 61.66 26.61 -38.15
CA THR A 510 62.16 27.95 -37.84
C THR A 510 63.68 27.92 -37.95
N PRO A 511 64.29 28.57 -38.97
CA PRO A 511 63.67 29.39 -40.03
C PRO A 511 62.93 28.57 -41.11
N THR A 512 62.03 29.22 -41.87
CA THR A 512 61.31 28.62 -43.02
C THR A 512 62.16 28.52 -44.29
N ALA A 513 63.30 29.22 -44.33
CA ALA A 513 64.31 29.12 -45.37
C ALA A 513 65.65 28.70 -44.76
N LEU A 514 66.14 27.53 -45.16
CA LEU A 514 67.40 26.95 -44.72
C LEU A 514 68.47 27.14 -45.80
N VAL A 515 69.56 27.81 -45.42
CA VAL A 515 70.73 28.01 -46.27
C VAL A 515 71.86 27.12 -45.78
N LEU A 516 72.35 26.25 -46.68
CA LEU A 516 73.46 25.33 -46.43
C LEU A 516 74.59 25.56 -47.43
N TYR A 517 75.77 25.02 -47.12
CA TYR A 517 76.95 25.08 -47.99
C TYR A 517 77.40 23.67 -48.36
N LYS A 518 77.79 23.46 -49.61
CA LYS A 518 78.32 22.19 -50.08
C LYS A 518 79.50 21.75 -49.20
N GLY A 519 79.43 20.53 -48.66
CA GLY A 519 80.45 19.94 -47.79
C GLY A 519 80.36 20.33 -46.31
N VAL A 520 79.39 21.14 -45.88
CA VAL A 520 79.22 21.57 -44.49
C VAL A 520 77.97 20.92 -43.89
N ALA A 521 78.12 20.23 -42.74
CA ALA A 521 77.00 19.62 -42.04
C ALA A 521 75.99 20.66 -41.55
N GLY A 522 74.70 20.40 -41.72
CA GLY A 522 73.60 21.24 -41.24
C GLY A 522 72.47 20.41 -40.64
N THR A 523 71.69 21.02 -39.75
CA THR A 523 70.50 20.42 -39.14
C THR A 523 69.42 21.47 -38.91
N VAL A 524 68.16 21.08 -39.06
CA VAL A 524 66.99 21.85 -38.62
C VAL A 524 65.95 20.90 -38.04
N THR A 525 65.45 21.24 -36.85
CA THR A 525 64.43 20.47 -36.14
C THR A 525 63.12 21.25 -36.17
N PRO A 526 62.01 20.68 -36.66
CA PRO A 526 60.73 21.36 -36.65
C PRO A 526 60.08 21.30 -35.26
N THR A 527 59.13 22.20 -35.01
CA THR A 527 58.13 22.04 -33.96
C THR A 527 56.95 21.28 -34.52
N VAL A 528 56.42 20.29 -33.79
CA VAL A 528 55.20 19.54 -34.14
C VAL A 528 54.49 19.10 -32.87
N THR A 529 53.16 19.21 -32.85
CA THR A 529 52.30 18.79 -31.74
C THR A 529 51.72 17.41 -32.02
N GLY A 530 51.78 16.53 -31.02
CA GLY A 530 51.27 15.16 -31.10
C GLY A 530 52.35 14.14 -31.50
N THR A 531 51.98 12.86 -31.47
CA THR A 531 52.89 11.76 -31.79
C THR A 531 53.07 11.61 -33.29
N VAL A 532 54.30 11.75 -33.79
CA VAL A 532 54.64 11.52 -35.20
C VAL A 532 55.25 10.13 -35.36
N THR A 533 54.71 9.33 -36.29
CA THR A 533 55.24 7.99 -36.60
C THR A 533 55.78 7.89 -38.02
N GLY A 534 55.60 8.92 -38.85
CA GLY A 534 56.16 9.01 -40.19
C GLY A 534 56.44 10.45 -40.59
N CYS A 535 57.54 10.67 -41.29
CA CYS A 535 57.86 11.92 -41.95
C CYS A 535 58.32 11.64 -43.38
N SER A 536 57.79 12.37 -44.35
CA SER A 536 58.16 12.23 -45.75
C SER A 536 58.25 13.58 -46.44
N PRO A 537 59.30 13.84 -47.25
CA PRO A 537 59.32 14.99 -48.13
C PRO A 537 58.53 14.68 -49.42
N ASN A 538 57.93 15.70 -50.04
CA ASN A 538 57.22 15.56 -51.32
C ASN A 538 58.15 15.20 -52.50
N ILE A 539 59.41 15.57 -52.40
CA ILE A 539 60.49 15.24 -53.34
C ILE A 539 61.74 14.84 -52.55
N ALA A 540 62.64 14.07 -53.17
CA ALA A 540 63.88 13.68 -52.51
C ALA A 540 64.67 14.91 -52.05
N LEU A 541 65.10 14.89 -50.79
CA LEU A 541 65.99 15.93 -50.26
C LEU A 541 67.30 15.98 -51.06
N PRO A 542 67.99 17.13 -51.11
CA PRO A 542 69.27 17.26 -51.80
C PRO A 542 70.27 16.20 -51.33
N ALA A 543 71.10 15.70 -52.25
CA ALA A 543 72.05 14.63 -51.97
C ALA A 543 72.95 14.97 -50.77
N GLY A 544 72.94 14.11 -49.75
CA GLY A 544 73.67 14.28 -48.50
C GLY A 544 72.82 14.82 -47.34
N LEU A 545 71.56 15.19 -47.56
CA LEU A 545 70.58 15.47 -46.51
C LEU A 545 69.62 14.29 -46.30
N THR A 546 69.17 14.13 -45.06
CA THR A 546 68.26 13.06 -44.62
C THR A 546 67.15 13.65 -43.75
N LEU A 547 65.98 12.99 -43.76
CA LEU A 547 64.83 13.34 -42.92
C LEU A 547 64.66 12.27 -41.85
N ASN A 548 64.62 12.67 -40.58
CA ASN A 548 64.27 11.76 -39.50
C ASN A 548 62.77 11.44 -39.55
N VAL A 549 62.44 10.15 -39.67
CA VAL A 549 61.06 9.67 -39.90
C VAL A 549 60.11 9.85 -38.69
N THR A 550 60.62 10.14 -37.50
CA THR A 550 59.81 10.31 -36.28
C THR A 550 59.82 11.71 -35.70
N THR A 551 60.83 12.53 -36.03
CA THR A 551 60.93 13.92 -35.54
C THR A 551 60.79 14.96 -36.65
N CYS A 552 60.78 14.51 -37.91
CA CYS A 552 60.86 15.35 -39.10
C CYS A 552 62.09 16.26 -39.13
N ALA A 553 63.12 16.01 -38.32
CA ALA A 553 64.36 16.79 -38.39
C ALA A 553 65.09 16.52 -39.72
N ILE A 554 65.53 17.58 -40.40
CA ILE A 554 66.36 17.48 -41.61
C ILE A 554 67.81 17.67 -41.19
N SER A 555 68.70 16.73 -41.54
CA SER A 555 70.12 16.81 -41.19
C SER A 555 71.03 16.13 -42.22
N GLY A 556 72.29 16.54 -42.28
CA GLY A 556 73.32 15.91 -43.11
C GLY A 556 74.30 16.91 -43.72
N THR A 557 75.12 16.44 -44.65
CA THR A 557 76.15 17.24 -45.35
C THR A 557 75.83 17.26 -46.84
N PRO A 558 75.30 18.35 -47.40
CA PRO A 558 74.92 18.39 -48.80
C PRO A 558 76.15 18.34 -49.71
N THR A 559 76.05 17.57 -50.79
CA THR A 559 77.17 17.25 -51.69
C THR A 559 77.10 17.96 -53.03
N VAL A 560 75.98 18.61 -53.34
CA VAL A 560 75.70 19.27 -54.62
C VAL A 560 75.26 20.70 -54.40
N PHE A 561 75.63 21.58 -55.32
CA PHE A 561 75.02 22.91 -55.40
C PHE A 561 73.54 22.78 -55.73
N GLN A 562 72.71 23.61 -55.12
CA GLN A 562 71.29 23.67 -55.41
C GLN A 562 70.77 25.10 -55.25
N ALA A 563 70.09 25.61 -56.28
CA ALA A 563 69.28 26.82 -56.15
C ALA A 563 68.17 26.62 -55.09
N SER A 564 67.58 27.71 -54.58
CA SER A 564 66.49 27.59 -53.61
C SER A 564 65.37 26.71 -54.16
N ALA A 565 65.03 25.64 -53.44
CA ALA A 565 63.92 24.76 -53.77
C ALA A 565 63.03 24.51 -52.56
N ASN A 566 61.73 24.40 -52.78
CA ASN A 566 60.75 24.18 -51.73
C ASN A 566 60.51 22.68 -51.52
N TYR A 567 60.60 22.26 -50.26
CA TYR A 567 60.31 20.90 -49.82
C TYR A 567 59.10 20.95 -48.88
N THR A 568 58.02 20.31 -49.29
CA THR A 568 56.87 20.09 -48.43
C THR A 568 57.12 18.82 -47.62
N ILE A 569 57.29 19.00 -46.31
CA ILE A 569 57.47 17.91 -45.37
C ILE A 569 56.13 17.58 -44.74
N THR A 570 55.74 16.31 -44.80
CA THR A 570 54.53 15.80 -44.18
C THR A 570 54.90 14.98 -42.95
N ALA A 571 54.39 15.38 -41.78
CA ALA A 571 54.40 14.59 -40.56
C ALA A 571 53.07 13.82 -40.46
N SER A 572 53.13 12.52 -40.22
CA SER A 572 51.95 11.65 -40.18
C SER A 572 51.99 10.68 -39.00
N ASN A 573 50.79 10.24 -38.63
CA ASN A 573 50.58 9.03 -37.85
C ASN A 573 49.34 8.27 -38.37
N SER A 574 48.94 7.21 -37.67
CA SER A 574 47.79 6.38 -38.06
C SER A 574 46.46 7.13 -38.17
N SER A 575 46.34 8.31 -37.56
CA SER A 575 45.10 9.08 -37.51
C SER A 575 45.06 10.28 -38.45
N GLY A 576 46.20 10.65 -39.06
CA GLY A 576 46.25 11.74 -40.03
C GLY A 576 47.63 12.33 -40.18
N SER A 577 47.69 13.51 -40.82
CA SER A 577 48.94 14.18 -41.14
C SER A 577 48.81 15.70 -41.14
N THR A 578 49.92 16.38 -40.90
CA THR A 578 50.10 17.81 -41.12
C THR A 578 51.33 18.00 -42.02
N ASN A 579 51.35 19.08 -42.80
CA ASN A 579 52.49 19.38 -43.64
C ASN A 579 52.87 20.85 -43.54
N THR A 580 54.12 21.13 -43.90
CA THR A 580 54.66 22.48 -44.00
C THR A 580 55.73 22.53 -45.08
N THR A 581 56.05 23.72 -45.55
CA THR A 581 57.07 23.91 -46.60
C THR A 581 58.31 24.57 -46.02
N ILE A 582 59.47 24.02 -46.33
CA ILE A 582 60.79 24.60 -46.05
C ILE A 582 61.53 24.83 -47.37
N SER A 583 62.07 26.03 -47.56
CA SER A 583 62.94 26.33 -48.70
C SER A 583 64.37 25.94 -48.35
N ILE A 584 65.03 25.11 -49.16
CA ILE A 584 66.43 24.72 -48.98
C ILE A 584 67.25 25.23 -50.16
N MET A 585 68.29 26.02 -49.86
CA MET A 585 69.29 26.48 -50.81
C MET A 585 70.66 25.93 -50.39
N ILE A 586 71.44 25.42 -51.36
CA ILE A 586 72.80 24.95 -51.13
C ILE A 586 73.78 25.73 -52.01
N PHE A 587 74.59 26.58 -51.39
CA PHE A 587 75.66 27.31 -52.07
C PHE A 587 76.88 26.42 -52.35
N GLY A 588 77.75 26.90 -53.25
CA GLY A 588 79.07 26.33 -53.51
C GLY A 588 80.04 26.51 -52.33
N THR A 589 81.32 26.75 -52.62
CA THR A 589 82.30 27.06 -51.56
C THR A 589 81.93 28.38 -50.88
N PRO A 590 81.93 28.46 -49.54
CA PRO A 590 81.71 29.72 -48.84
C PRO A 590 82.76 30.76 -49.28
N PRO A 591 82.41 32.06 -49.39
CA PRO A 591 83.39 33.12 -49.66
C PRO A 591 84.49 33.10 -48.60
N LEU A 592 85.70 33.56 -48.93
CA LEU A 592 86.77 33.65 -47.92
C LEU A 592 86.38 34.67 -46.84
N LYS A 593 86.74 34.36 -45.59
CA LYS A 593 86.60 35.33 -44.50
C LYS A 593 87.50 36.52 -44.78
N THR A 594 86.99 37.73 -44.57
CA THR A 594 87.79 38.97 -44.59
C THR A 594 88.77 39.05 -43.43
N MET A 595 88.67 38.13 -42.45
CA MET A 595 89.43 38.07 -41.20
C MET A 595 89.16 39.20 -40.21
N GLN A 596 88.37 40.22 -40.57
CA GLN A 596 87.98 41.30 -39.66
C GLN A 596 87.30 40.72 -38.42
N THR A 597 87.77 41.05 -37.22
CA THR A 597 87.11 40.67 -35.96
C THR A 597 86.34 41.81 -35.30
N ASN A 598 86.57 43.04 -35.76
CA ASN A 598 85.97 44.25 -35.23
C ASN A 598 84.76 44.66 -36.06
N CYS A 599 83.77 45.27 -35.40
CA CYS A 599 82.68 45.96 -36.06
C CYS A 599 82.87 47.48 -35.96
N TRP A 600 82.07 48.25 -36.67
CA TRP A 600 82.06 49.70 -36.63
C TRP A 600 80.67 50.24 -36.32
N ASP A 601 80.58 51.24 -35.47
CA ASP A 601 79.32 51.94 -35.25
C ASP A 601 78.99 52.92 -36.40
N THR A 602 77.81 53.54 -36.33
CA THR A 602 77.35 54.51 -37.35
C THR A 602 78.25 55.75 -37.45
N ALA A 603 79.09 56.02 -36.43
CA ALA A 603 80.05 57.12 -36.42
C ALA A 603 81.43 56.71 -36.97
N GLY A 604 81.62 55.44 -37.36
CA GLY A 604 82.90 54.89 -37.83
C GLY A 604 83.87 54.54 -36.70
N THR A 605 83.41 54.44 -35.46
CA THR A 605 84.22 54.02 -34.30
C THR A 605 84.22 52.50 -34.19
N ILE A 606 85.35 51.92 -33.79
CA ILE A 606 85.49 50.47 -33.62
C ILE A 606 84.62 49.97 -32.44
N ASP A 607 83.75 49.01 -32.70
CA ASP A 607 83.07 48.13 -31.74
C ASP A 607 83.78 46.77 -31.72
N THR A 608 84.68 46.58 -30.75
CA THR A 608 85.43 45.32 -30.57
C THR A 608 84.56 44.15 -30.11
N THR A 609 83.34 44.42 -29.66
CA THR A 609 82.41 43.40 -29.14
C THR A 609 81.38 42.95 -30.18
N CYS A 610 81.22 43.72 -31.27
CA CYS A 610 80.18 43.52 -32.28
C CYS A 610 78.76 43.40 -31.68
N ALA A 611 78.53 43.98 -30.50
CA ALA A 611 77.32 43.83 -29.72
C ALA A 611 76.28 44.91 -30.05
N THR A 612 76.70 46.02 -30.64
CA THR A 612 75.79 47.12 -31.02
C THR A 612 74.79 46.70 -32.11
N ALA A 613 73.62 47.34 -32.14
CA ALA A 613 72.61 47.07 -33.15
C ALA A 613 73.13 47.35 -34.58
N SER A 614 73.95 48.39 -34.75
CA SER A 614 74.65 48.76 -35.99
C SER A 614 75.62 47.69 -36.49
N SER A 615 76.11 46.82 -35.61
CA SER A 615 77.01 45.71 -35.97
C SER A 615 76.30 44.54 -36.67
N THR A 616 74.96 44.54 -36.71
CA THR A 616 74.18 43.47 -37.34
C THR A 616 74.44 43.45 -38.85
N GLY A 617 74.94 42.31 -39.34
CA GLY A 617 75.25 42.12 -40.76
C GLY A 617 76.67 42.55 -41.16
N GLN A 618 77.49 43.09 -40.24
CA GLN A 618 78.89 43.40 -40.52
C GLN A 618 79.76 42.15 -40.48
N ASP A 619 80.80 42.10 -41.33
CA ASP A 619 81.71 40.95 -41.43
C ASP A 619 82.38 40.60 -40.10
N GLY A 620 82.75 41.62 -39.30
CA GLY A 620 83.28 41.46 -37.94
C GLY A 620 82.36 40.67 -37.01
N LYS A 621 81.04 40.83 -37.14
CA LYS A 621 80.05 40.08 -36.34
C LYS A 621 79.73 38.73 -36.95
N LEU A 622 79.61 38.69 -38.27
CA LEU A 622 79.19 37.50 -39.00
C LEU A 622 80.23 36.38 -38.89
N GLN A 623 81.51 36.70 -39.00
CA GLN A 623 82.62 35.72 -39.02
C GLN A 623 82.35 34.56 -40.01
N LYS A 624 81.52 34.80 -41.03
CA LYS A 624 81.06 33.81 -42.02
C LYS A 624 82.06 33.73 -43.16
N GLY A 625 82.21 32.53 -43.72
CA GLY A 625 83.13 32.25 -44.81
C GLY A 625 84.19 31.21 -44.46
N THR A 626 85.02 30.89 -45.44
CA THR A 626 86.14 29.96 -45.32
C THR A 626 87.37 30.70 -44.78
N THR A 627 87.96 30.24 -43.67
CA THR A 627 89.17 30.86 -43.12
C THR A 627 90.34 30.68 -44.11
N PRO A 628 91.02 31.76 -44.55
CA PRO A 628 92.24 31.67 -45.34
C PRO A 628 93.27 30.73 -44.70
N SER A 629 93.86 29.84 -45.50
CA SER A 629 94.77 28.81 -45.01
C SER A 629 95.88 28.58 -46.02
N PHE A 630 97.13 28.80 -45.59
CA PHE A 630 98.31 28.72 -46.45
C PHE A 630 99.36 27.82 -45.84
N THR A 631 100.06 27.06 -46.70
CA THR A 631 101.19 26.21 -46.33
C THR A 631 102.42 26.64 -47.11
N ASN A 632 103.40 27.21 -46.42
CA ASN A 632 104.70 27.51 -47.02
C ASN A 632 105.52 26.24 -47.22
N GLN A 633 106.19 26.13 -48.37
CA GLN A 633 107.02 25.00 -48.74
C GLN A 633 108.36 25.48 -49.30
N THR A 634 109.43 24.77 -48.94
CA THR A 634 110.75 24.92 -49.53
C THR A 634 111.06 23.68 -50.35
N ILE A 635 111.22 23.87 -51.66
CA ILE A 635 111.56 22.83 -52.62
C ILE A 635 113.04 22.97 -52.98
N ASN A 636 113.85 22.04 -52.48
CA ASN A 636 115.28 21.95 -52.81
C ASN A 636 115.42 21.40 -54.23
N ILE A 637 115.88 22.22 -55.18
CA ILE A 637 116.06 21.79 -56.59
C ILE A 637 117.46 21.26 -56.83
N SER A 638 118.47 21.86 -56.20
CA SER A 638 119.86 21.41 -56.21
C SER A 638 120.60 21.99 -55.00
N VAL A 639 121.84 21.55 -54.75
CA VAL A 639 122.64 22.02 -53.61
C VAL A 639 122.78 23.55 -53.67
N GLY A 640 122.17 24.26 -52.72
CA GLY A 640 122.19 25.71 -52.63
C GLY A 640 121.16 26.45 -53.49
N VAL A 641 120.19 25.76 -54.11
CA VAL A 641 119.09 26.38 -54.88
C VAL A 641 117.74 25.94 -54.33
N ASP A 642 117.16 26.80 -53.49
CA ASP A 642 115.84 26.63 -52.90
C ASP A 642 114.79 27.43 -53.66
N HIS A 643 113.66 26.78 -53.95
CA HIS A 643 112.45 27.43 -54.41
C HIS A 643 111.42 27.50 -53.28
N TYR A 644 110.84 28.67 -53.08
CA TYR A 644 109.82 28.90 -52.06
C TYR A 644 108.45 29.07 -52.71
N THR A 645 107.51 28.24 -52.28
CA THR A 645 106.11 28.25 -52.73
C THR A 645 105.15 28.27 -51.56
N THR A 646 103.99 28.88 -51.75
CA THR A 646 102.92 28.97 -50.76
C THR A 646 101.68 28.30 -51.35
N LEU A 647 101.29 27.14 -50.81
CA LEU A 647 100.05 26.45 -51.17
C LEU A 647 98.88 27.12 -50.47
N ASP A 648 97.89 27.58 -51.22
CA ASP A 648 96.58 27.94 -50.69
C ASP A 648 95.75 26.66 -50.50
N ASN A 649 95.53 26.27 -49.24
CA ASN A 649 94.81 25.05 -48.89
C ASN A 649 93.30 25.12 -49.21
N ASN A 650 92.76 26.32 -49.47
CA ASN A 650 91.35 26.51 -49.80
C ASN A 650 91.08 26.42 -51.30
N THR A 651 92.00 26.92 -52.14
CA THR A 651 91.84 26.92 -53.60
C THR A 651 92.65 25.83 -54.29
N GLY A 652 93.67 25.28 -53.63
CA GLY A 652 94.66 24.38 -54.23
C GLY A 652 95.74 25.10 -55.04
N LEU A 653 95.65 26.42 -55.20
CA LEU A 653 96.62 27.20 -55.95
C LEU A 653 97.98 27.25 -55.25
N VAL A 654 99.03 27.05 -56.02
CA VAL A 654 100.41 27.19 -55.56
C VAL A 654 100.95 28.54 -56.02
N TRP A 655 101.26 29.40 -55.06
CA TRP A 655 101.83 30.71 -55.30
C TRP A 655 103.35 30.67 -55.17
N LYS A 656 104.03 31.52 -55.92
CA LYS A 656 105.43 31.82 -55.63
C LYS A 656 105.45 32.67 -54.35
N THR A 657 106.16 32.23 -53.32
CA THR A 657 106.18 32.90 -52.00
C THR A 657 106.73 34.32 -52.07
N CYS A 658 107.64 34.58 -53.01
CA CYS A 658 108.15 35.90 -53.33
C CYS A 658 107.58 36.39 -54.66
N HIS A 659 107.29 37.69 -54.77
CA HIS A 659 107.03 38.29 -56.07
C HIS A 659 108.31 38.32 -56.92
N GLU A 660 108.16 38.51 -58.22
CA GLU A 660 109.27 38.49 -59.18
C GLU A 660 110.36 39.50 -58.82
N GLY A 661 111.61 39.04 -58.87
CA GLY A 661 112.80 39.77 -58.43
C GLY A 661 113.24 39.53 -56.98
N ARG A 662 112.37 39.02 -56.11
CA ARG A 662 112.69 38.70 -54.70
C ARG A 662 112.99 37.21 -54.51
N THR A 663 113.88 36.89 -53.56
CA THR A 663 114.38 35.54 -53.28
C THR A 663 114.58 35.28 -51.78
N GLY A 664 114.72 34.01 -51.40
CA GLY A 664 114.91 33.56 -50.01
C GLY A 664 113.59 33.30 -49.27
N SER A 665 113.66 32.60 -48.14
CA SER A 665 112.47 32.19 -47.35
C SER A 665 111.67 33.37 -46.77
N THR A 666 112.30 34.53 -46.61
CA THR A 666 111.66 35.77 -46.14
C THR A 666 111.47 36.81 -47.26
N CYS A 667 111.82 36.47 -48.50
CA CYS A 667 111.82 37.38 -49.65
C CYS A 667 112.64 38.67 -49.45
N ALA A 668 113.61 38.65 -48.53
CA ALA A 668 114.51 39.78 -48.26
C ALA A 668 115.66 39.87 -49.28
N GLY A 669 115.97 38.77 -49.98
CA GLY A 669 116.98 38.74 -51.04
C GLY A 669 116.46 39.30 -52.36
N GLY A 670 117.37 39.77 -53.21
CA GLY A 670 117.04 40.36 -54.51
C GLY A 670 116.42 41.77 -54.43
N ALA A 671 115.83 42.22 -55.53
CA ALA A 671 115.26 43.57 -55.66
C ALA A 671 113.87 43.50 -56.33
N ASN A 672 113.03 44.51 -56.08
CA ASN A 672 111.74 44.62 -56.78
C ASN A 672 111.98 44.79 -58.28
N VAL A 673 111.34 43.96 -59.10
CA VAL A 673 111.31 44.13 -60.56
C VAL A 673 109.94 44.69 -60.95
N TYR A 674 109.95 45.84 -61.62
CA TYR A 674 108.75 46.52 -62.07
C TYR A 674 108.45 46.13 -63.50
N HIS A 675 107.20 45.73 -63.74
CA HIS A 675 106.75 45.19 -65.00
C HIS A 675 105.66 46.06 -65.59
N ASP A 676 105.59 46.11 -66.91
CA ASP A 676 104.33 46.30 -67.64
C ASP A 676 103.58 44.94 -67.67
N LEU A 677 102.33 44.89 -68.15
CA LEU A 677 101.55 43.66 -68.12
C LEU A 677 102.19 42.53 -68.97
N ALA A 678 102.80 42.88 -70.10
CA ALA A 678 103.41 41.92 -71.03
C ALA A 678 104.66 41.26 -70.43
N SER A 679 105.54 42.06 -69.82
CA SER A 679 106.73 41.57 -69.14
C SER A 679 106.39 40.84 -67.84
N ALA A 680 105.34 41.21 -67.11
CA ALA A 680 104.84 40.45 -65.96
C ALA A 680 104.35 39.06 -66.36
N THR A 681 103.56 38.98 -67.44
CA THR A 681 103.07 37.72 -68.01
C THR A 681 104.24 36.85 -68.48
N THR A 682 105.23 37.46 -69.12
CA THR A 682 106.45 36.78 -69.57
C THR A 682 107.28 36.28 -68.40
N ALA A 683 107.44 37.08 -67.33
CA ALA A 683 108.18 36.68 -66.13
C ALA A 683 107.59 35.42 -65.49
N CYS A 684 106.26 35.35 -65.36
CA CYS A 684 105.60 34.14 -64.86
C CYS A 684 105.70 32.96 -65.83
N THR A 685 105.62 33.20 -67.14
CA THR A 685 105.73 32.14 -68.14
C THR A 685 107.15 31.57 -68.19
N ASN A 686 108.18 32.39 -67.95
CA ASN A 686 109.57 31.95 -67.90
C ASN A 686 109.85 30.98 -66.76
N LEU A 687 109.06 31.01 -65.68
CA LEU A 687 109.12 30.00 -64.61
C LEU A 687 108.75 28.59 -65.10
N ASN A 688 108.24 28.44 -66.32
CA ASN A 688 107.90 27.15 -66.91
C ASN A 688 109.03 26.53 -67.75
N ALA A 689 110.16 27.22 -67.90
CA ALA A 689 111.30 26.71 -68.65
C ALA A 689 111.98 25.54 -67.93
N GLY A 690 112.47 24.56 -68.70
CA GLY A 690 113.17 23.39 -68.14
C GLY A 690 112.28 22.55 -67.21
N THR A 691 112.77 22.27 -66.00
CA THR A 691 112.00 21.59 -64.93
C THR A 691 110.98 22.51 -64.24
N GLY A 692 110.98 23.80 -64.60
CA GLY A 692 110.14 24.83 -64.02
C GLY A 692 110.53 25.24 -62.60
N TYR A 693 109.83 26.24 -62.06
CA TYR A 693 110.00 26.68 -60.67
C TYR A 693 109.26 25.74 -59.72
N ALA A 694 109.94 25.31 -58.66
CA ALA A 694 109.49 24.29 -57.71
C ALA A 694 109.00 22.98 -58.35
N ASN A 695 109.62 22.52 -59.45
CA ASN A 695 109.19 21.37 -60.25
C ASN A 695 107.78 21.51 -60.88
N ARG A 696 107.37 22.75 -61.18
CA ARG A 696 106.06 23.07 -61.78
C ARG A 696 106.26 23.91 -63.03
N THR A 697 105.56 23.56 -64.10
CA THR A 697 105.70 24.17 -65.44
C THR A 697 104.40 24.81 -65.96
N ASN A 698 103.50 25.19 -65.05
CA ASN A 698 102.20 25.81 -65.34
C ASN A 698 102.00 27.14 -64.59
N TRP A 699 103.08 27.86 -64.30
CA TRP A 699 103.08 29.19 -63.74
C TRP A 699 102.51 30.22 -64.71
N ARG A 700 101.66 31.09 -64.18
CA ARG A 700 101.04 32.20 -64.90
C ARG A 700 100.87 33.41 -64.00
N LEU A 701 100.51 34.52 -64.62
CA LEU A 701 99.98 35.66 -63.89
C LEU A 701 98.60 35.28 -63.28
N PRO A 702 98.32 35.64 -62.02
CA PRO A 702 97.06 35.33 -61.36
C PRO A 702 95.92 36.18 -61.94
N THR A 703 94.70 35.68 -61.81
CA THR A 703 93.50 36.49 -61.99
C THR A 703 93.30 37.41 -60.78
N ILE A 704 92.55 38.49 -60.94
CA ILE A 704 92.29 39.44 -59.86
C ILE A 704 91.57 38.77 -58.70
N SER A 705 90.59 37.89 -58.98
CA SER A 705 89.86 37.16 -57.95
C SER A 705 90.75 36.19 -57.16
N GLU A 706 91.76 35.60 -57.81
CA GLU A 706 92.76 34.80 -57.11
C GLU A 706 93.65 35.67 -56.22
N MET A 707 94.05 36.86 -56.68
CA MET A 707 94.86 37.76 -55.87
C MET A 707 94.11 38.34 -54.67
N GLU A 708 92.82 38.63 -54.82
CA GLU A 708 91.96 39.12 -53.73
C GLU A 708 91.93 38.14 -52.55
N THR A 709 92.14 36.84 -52.79
CA THR A 709 92.27 35.82 -51.72
C THR A 709 93.47 36.02 -50.81
N LEU A 710 94.47 36.79 -51.25
CA LEU A 710 95.70 37.06 -50.50
C LEU A 710 95.56 38.27 -49.56
N VAL A 711 94.40 38.92 -49.54
CA VAL A 711 94.14 40.11 -48.71
C VAL A 711 93.67 39.72 -47.32
N ASP A 712 94.31 40.28 -46.31
CA ASP A 712 93.88 40.18 -44.91
C ASP A 712 93.35 41.54 -44.44
N PHE A 713 92.02 41.67 -44.30
CA PHE A 713 91.39 42.92 -43.85
C PHE A 713 91.41 43.10 -42.33
N ASN A 714 91.88 42.11 -41.56
CA ASN A 714 92.10 42.27 -40.12
C ASN A 714 93.33 43.13 -39.82
N VAL A 715 94.30 43.15 -40.74
CA VAL A 715 95.54 43.92 -40.59
C VAL A 715 95.24 45.40 -40.78
N ALA A 716 95.47 46.21 -39.75
CA ALA A 716 95.17 47.65 -39.76
C ALA A 716 96.15 48.48 -40.62
N THR A 717 97.39 48.00 -40.82
CA THR A 717 98.47 48.70 -41.52
C THR A 717 98.90 47.98 -42.79
N ALA A 718 99.36 48.72 -43.80
CA ALA A 718 99.91 48.14 -45.02
C ALA A 718 101.21 47.33 -44.75
N PRO A 719 101.44 46.19 -45.42
CA PRO A 719 100.58 45.53 -46.41
C PRO A 719 99.46 44.69 -45.77
N ARG A 720 98.26 44.75 -46.34
CA ARG A 720 97.08 43.95 -45.97
C ARG A 720 97.15 42.58 -46.64
N THR A 721 97.98 41.70 -46.10
CA THR A 721 98.15 40.33 -46.58
C THR A 721 98.59 39.42 -45.45
N PHE A 722 98.59 38.10 -45.70
CA PHE A 722 99.12 37.09 -44.79
C PHE A 722 100.66 37.11 -44.83
N VAL A 723 101.29 38.07 -44.15
CA VAL A 723 102.75 38.33 -44.22
C VAL A 723 103.63 37.13 -43.82
N THR A 724 103.11 36.20 -43.03
CA THR A 724 103.80 34.94 -42.71
C THR A 724 103.87 34.00 -43.92
N SER A 725 102.87 34.05 -44.79
CA SER A 725 102.72 33.19 -45.97
C SER A 725 103.25 33.86 -47.24
N PHE A 726 103.22 35.19 -47.28
CA PHE A 726 103.72 36.02 -48.37
C PHE A 726 104.68 37.10 -47.84
N PRO A 727 105.83 36.70 -47.28
CA PRO A 727 106.80 37.64 -46.75
C PRO A 727 107.36 38.52 -47.87
N GLY A 728 107.84 39.71 -47.50
CA GLY A 728 108.36 40.70 -48.46
C GLY A 728 107.32 41.36 -49.38
N THR A 729 106.03 41.02 -49.25
CA THR A 729 104.96 41.75 -49.94
C THR A 729 105.01 43.22 -49.53
N THR A 730 105.08 44.12 -50.51
CA THR A 730 105.01 45.57 -50.28
C THR A 730 103.61 46.09 -50.58
N GLY A 731 103.12 47.00 -49.72
CA GLY A 731 101.88 47.75 -49.97
C GLY A 731 102.10 49.01 -50.81
N SER A 732 103.34 49.36 -51.18
CA SER A 732 103.65 50.62 -51.88
C SER A 732 103.36 50.59 -53.38
N TYR A 733 103.14 49.41 -53.96
CA TYR A 733 102.97 49.22 -55.40
C TYR A 733 101.78 48.32 -55.69
N TYR A 734 101.28 48.42 -56.92
CA TYR A 734 100.28 47.52 -57.46
C TYR A 734 100.87 46.16 -57.83
N TYR A 735 100.03 45.13 -57.82
CA TYR A 735 100.37 43.81 -58.32
C TYR A 735 99.51 43.48 -59.52
N TRP A 736 100.14 43.00 -60.59
CA TRP A 736 99.48 42.67 -61.83
C TRP A 736 98.57 41.46 -61.71
N SER A 737 97.36 41.58 -62.27
CA SER A 737 96.51 40.44 -62.62
C SER A 737 96.40 40.28 -64.13
N SER A 738 96.02 39.08 -64.57
CA SER A 738 95.73 38.78 -65.97
C SER A 738 94.38 39.31 -66.46
N ASN A 739 93.56 39.93 -65.60
CA ASN A 739 92.25 40.44 -65.96
C ASN A 739 92.33 41.86 -66.50
N LEU A 740 91.92 42.06 -67.77
CA LEU A 740 91.74 43.40 -68.32
C LEU A 740 90.63 44.15 -67.58
N TYR A 741 90.78 45.46 -67.45
CA TYR A 741 89.72 46.33 -66.97
C TYR A 741 88.70 46.51 -68.11
N LEU A 742 87.58 45.79 -68.06
CA LEU A 742 86.62 45.75 -69.17
C LEU A 742 86.08 47.11 -69.65
N PRO A 743 85.86 48.11 -68.78
CA PRO A 743 85.48 49.45 -69.23
C PRO A 743 86.55 50.14 -70.10
N ASP A 744 87.83 49.75 -69.99
CA ASP A 744 88.94 50.28 -70.78
C ASP A 744 90.08 49.24 -70.90
N THR A 745 90.11 48.49 -72.01
CA THR A 745 91.05 47.38 -72.26
C THR A 745 92.50 47.81 -72.50
N THR A 746 92.79 49.12 -72.49
CA THR A 746 94.16 49.63 -72.39
C THR A 746 94.74 49.44 -70.98
N LYS A 747 93.88 49.14 -70.00
CA LYS A 747 94.24 48.92 -68.59
C LYS A 747 94.02 47.47 -68.16
N SER A 748 94.74 47.07 -67.13
CA SER A 748 94.52 45.81 -66.41
C SER A 748 94.08 46.08 -64.99
N LEU A 749 93.30 45.17 -64.43
CA LEU A 749 93.02 45.15 -63.01
C LEU A 749 94.29 44.80 -62.23
N VAL A 750 94.48 45.50 -61.13
CA VAL A 750 95.62 45.34 -60.24
C VAL A 750 95.15 45.36 -58.79
N LEU A 751 95.85 44.62 -57.93
CA LEU A 751 95.59 44.61 -56.50
C LEU A 751 96.54 45.58 -55.78
N TYR A 752 95.99 46.39 -54.88
CA TYR A 752 96.76 47.29 -54.04
C TYR A 752 96.76 46.83 -52.58
N PHE A 753 97.83 46.16 -52.15
CA PHE A 753 97.94 45.64 -50.78
C PHE A 753 97.99 46.72 -49.69
N SER A 754 98.10 48.02 -50.00
CA SER A 754 97.98 49.06 -48.97
C SER A 754 96.57 49.10 -48.36
N SER A 755 95.56 49.01 -49.22
CA SER A 755 94.13 49.07 -48.86
C SER A 755 93.41 47.74 -49.05
N GLY A 756 94.06 46.74 -49.66
CA GLY A 756 93.41 45.48 -50.04
C GLY A 756 92.40 45.66 -51.19
N SER A 757 92.49 46.78 -51.91
CA SER A 757 91.51 47.16 -52.94
C SER A 757 91.97 46.78 -54.34
N THR A 758 91.03 46.29 -55.13
CA THR A 758 91.18 46.15 -56.58
C THR A 758 90.98 47.49 -57.28
N THR A 759 91.89 47.84 -58.18
CA THR A 759 91.83 49.03 -59.03
C THR A 759 92.37 48.68 -60.43
N TRP A 760 92.67 49.67 -61.25
CA TRP A 760 93.22 49.49 -62.59
C TRP A 760 94.45 50.38 -62.83
N THR A 761 95.32 49.97 -63.75
CA THR A 761 96.43 50.79 -64.25
C THR A 761 96.76 50.45 -65.70
N ASP A 762 97.42 51.38 -66.42
CA ASP A 762 97.73 51.25 -67.85
C ASP A 762 98.69 50.08 -68.10
N LYS A 763 98.30 49.16 -68.99
CA LYS A 763 98.99 47.87 -69.15
C LYS A 763 100.41 47.99 -69.72
N THR A 764 100.78 49.15 -70.28
CA THR A 764 102.09 49.45 -70.86
C THR A 764 103.04 50.16 -69.89
N VAL A 765 102.57 50.57 -68.70
CA VAL A 765 103.39 51.27 -67.72
C VAL A 765 104.15 50.27 -66.87
N ALA A 766 105.48 50.34 -66.91
CA ALA A 766 106.35 49.58 -66.02
C ALA A 766 106.33 50.19 -64.62
N GLY A 767 105.43 49.69 -63.76
CA GLY A 767 105.24 50.24 -62.41
C GLY A 767 104.65 49.28 -61.38
N SER A 768 104.21 48.09 -61.79
CA SER A 768 103.57 47.12 -60.90
C SER A 768 104.41 45.84 -60.79
N LEU A 769 104.24 45.13 -59.68
CA LEU A 769 104.94 43.88 -59.37
C LEU A 769 104.14 42.68 -59.90
N ALA A 770 104.81 41.55 -60.11
CA ALA A 770 104.17 40.30 -60.51
C ALA A 770 104.40 39.23 -59.45
N ARG A 771 103.34 38.55 -59.01
CA ARG A 771 103.44 37.34 -58.18
C ARG A 771 102.77 36.21 -58.95
N CYS A 772 103.55 35.21 -59.31
CA CYS A 772 103.07 34.13 -60.17
C CYS A 772 102.31 33.08 -59.36
N VAL A 773 101.34 32.45 -60.02
CA VAL A 773 100.51 31.38 -59.46
C VAL A 773 100.49 30.19 -60.42
N SER A 774 100.28 29.00 -59.88
CA SER A 774 100.24 27.73 -60.60
C SER A 774 99.12 26.85 -60.02
N PRO A 775 98.21 26.31 -60.86
CA PRO A 775 97.12 25.44 -60.43
C PRO A 775 97.56 24.02 -60.10
#